data_AF-A0A7R9QKE3-F1
#
_entry.id   AF-A0A7R9QKE3-F1
#
_cell.length_a   1.000
_cell.length_b   1.000
_cell.length_c   1.000
_cell.angle_alpha   90.00
_cell.angle_beta   90.00
_cell.angle_gamma   90.00
#
_symmetry.space_group_name_H-M   'P 1'
#
loop_
_entity.id
_entity.type
_entity.pdbx_description
1 polymer ?
#
loop_
_entity_poly.entity_id
_entity_poly.type
_entity_poly.pdbx_seq_one_letter_code
_entity_poly.pdbx_strand_id
1 'polypeptide(L)'
;VKNHEPGTTDCFRAGVYEHIYQGDDTLEDPHVIIGNNLKVFEEIASTASQYGTNILVYPENGIINTMNYKRHTVATFAEHIPDPSTGRFAPCNTPQEYTSTPITLTLSCLAKTNHLYIVADYGDRIDCKGTGDANCPHDGHYLYNTAVVFGDDGSLVAKYHKQHLFFESQYNTPKEVEVIHVDTPYGRMGLQICFDILFRDPGVDAVAKYDIQTMLFPTYWFDELPLRSAKQVQEGWALNHRVNLLTANILDLKTGSVGTGIYAGENGPIVSTDITTKTAKLLIADIPIDSRNPMASCLTTNPFNKTVAIDALKTTSEYRYKQMDINGVTLYKLVDKQQDHVVCDKGLCCHLNYSVVSELSLSRESYWLMVRNSSGHTYPTDPTIYPMCEEICAVFRCEGQSTGRCVSFPTEANETVFQWLGLSARFATNYTYASVTANHLALVPKQYWVYEYEAQLEGRDVRLKVEDYDKPLMAMVGGGSAGCVIANRLSAQQNTTVLLIEAGDYDTNVTDLSGFTHYLHGFLKHEAIKRIYWEYYNVRQKYAGLAFPFGIIDYRGKGLGGSSSLNYMFYIRGNRKDFDNWAHNYGAKGWSYDEILEFFMKSENNSDQNIVKENPGFHGTTGPLSVSTPTDPPVIYKALEKVLTGLGHKTVDMNGANQLGTGLSQMTIRGGQRMSTAKAYLKPNPYPSRLTIMTNAFVTKILVNKTSDNKLRAFGVQYSVDNEKRIVLATNEVILSAGPMNSPQILMLSGIGPKDHLKQHNIDVKVDLPVGNHLVNHPLAITLSVIRDPQSQAPPLPQLNANQLNEFLLKFRNLCPFSGQMVFTNSKRNADKKWPDIQFLAIVNKLSHVTLLSLGTSLLRARSRGTVRLASANPFDAPLIDNQFLAHPLDREDMMEALKYSYYLLQNTSMSQYVNVVPLHILGCPKCTDRPLYECDPYIDCVMRMTTMSYFHPMGTCRMGAEGRADVVVNERLLVKGVSGLRVCDSSVFSDNVNANTNAATIMVAEKCAHTVVADRKAGHT
;
A
#
# COMPACT_ATOMS: atom_id res chain seq x y z
N VAL A 1 -18.74 31.15 -16.22
CA VAL A 1 -18.14 31.50 -14.92
C VAL A 1 -19.26 31.73 -13.91
N LYS A 2 -19.69 30.66 -13.22
CA LYS A 2 -20.53 30.73 -12.02
C LYS A 2 -19.66 30.28 -10.86
N ASN A 3 -19.68 31.05 -9.77
CA ASN A 3 -18.85 30.87 -8.58
C ASN A 3 -19.07 29.50 -7.94
N HIS A 4 -18.01 28.69 -7.86
CA HIS A 4 -17.97 27.47 -7.05
C HIS A 4 -17.79 27.85 -5.57
N GLU A 5 -18.68 27.35 -4.73
CA GLU A 5 -18.45 27.29 -3.28
C GLU A 5 -17.31 26.31 -2.97
N PRO A 6 -16.44 26.61 -1.98
CA PRO A 6 -15.33 25.74 -1.60
C PRO A 6 -15.86 24.61 -0.69
N GLY A 7 -16.12 23.43 -1.27
CA GLY A 7 -16.55 22.27 -0.49
C GLY A 7 -16.86 20.97 -1.23
N THR A 8 -16.91 20.93 -2.56
CA THR A 8 -17.20 19.71 -3.31
C THR A 8 -15.91 18.97 -3.67
N THR A 9 -15.77 17.73 -3.19
CA THR A 9 -14.70 16.81 -3.60
C THR A 9 -14.80 16.54 -5.11
N ASP A 10 -13.67 16.46 -5.80
CA ASP A 10 -13.56 16.15 -7.24
C ASP A 10 -13.75 14.65 -7.57
N CYS A 11 -14.10 13.85 -6.56
CA CYS A 11 -14.19 12.39 -6.62
C CYS A 11 -15.44 11.87 -5.91
N PHE A 12 -15.83 10.64 -6.26
CA PHE A 12 -16.86 9.86 -5.58
C PHE A 12 -16.42 8.41 -5.40
N ARG A 13 -17.07 7.68 -4.48
CA ARG A 13 -16.78 6.28 -4.19
C ARG A 13 -17.73 5.36 -4.94
N ALA A 14 -17.18 4.59 -5.88
CA ALA A 14 -17.91 3.60 -6.66
C ALA A 14 -17.77 2.20 -6.04
N GLY A 15 -18.83 1.41 -6.15
CA GLY A 15 -18.88 0.00 -5.78
C GLY A 15 -19.42 -0.86 -6.92
N VAL A 16 -18.82 -2.02 -7.16
CA VAL A 16 -19.32 -3.03 -8.10
C VAL A 16 -19.25 -4.41 -7.47
N TYR A 17 -20.29 -5.21 -7.66
CA TYR A 17 -20.39 -6.53 -7.04
C TYR A 17 -20.20 -7.66 -8.05
N GLU A 18 -19.22 -8.52 -7.78
CA GLU A 18 -19.05 -9.81 -8.45
C GLU A 18 -19.90 -10.86 -7.74
N HIS A 19 -20.99 -11.27 -8.39
CA HIS A 19 -22.01 -12.10 -7.77
C HIS A 19 -21.81 -13.59 -8.06
N ILE A 20 -22.04 -14.45 -7.06
CA ILE A 20 -22.29 -15.88 -7.28
C ILE A 20 -23.79 -16.09 -7.17
N TYR A 21 -24.41 -16.51 -8.27
CA TYR A 21 -25.85 -16.77 -8.37
C TYR A 21 -26.32 -17.81 -7.34
N GLN A 22 -27.41 -17.51 -6.63
CA GLN A 22 -28.01 -18.39 -5.61
C GLN A 22 -29.30 -19.04 -6.11
N GLY A 23 -29.18 -20.17 -6.81
CA GLY A 23 -30.32 -20.98 -7.23
C GLY A 23 -29.98 -21.98 -8.33
N ASP A 24 -30.87 -22.95 -8.55
CA ASP A 24 -30.86 -23.84 -9.71
C ASP A 24 -32.14 -23.62 -10.54
N ASP A 25 -31.97 -22.95 -11.68
CA ASP A 25 -33.08 -22.55 -12.58
C ASP A 25 -33.91 -23.74 -13.10
N THR A 26 -33.37 -24.96 -13.01
CA THR A 26 -34.03 -26.17 -13.51
C THR A 26 -34.85 -26.91 -12.44
N LEU A 27 -34.63 -26.61 -11.17
CA LEU A 27 -35.20 -27.36 -10.04
C LEU A 27 -36.07 -26.52 -9.11
N GLU A 28 -35.77 -25.22 -8.97
CA GLU A 28 -36.38 -24.35 -7.97
C GLU A 28 -37.44 -23.39 -8.56
N ASP A 29 -38.37 -22.95 -7.72
CA ASP A 29 -39.36 -21.92 -8.09
C ASP A 29 -38.66 -20.56 -8.31
N PRO A 30 -38.91 -19.86 -9.43
CA PRO A 30 -38.32 -18.56 -9.73
C PRO A 30 -38.42 -17.53 -8.59
N HIS A 31 -39.53 -17.51 -7.85
CA HIS A 31 -39.74 -16.55 -6.76
C HIS A 31 -38.86 -16.85 -5.54
N VAL A 32 -38.49 -18.13 -5.33
CA VAL A 32 -37.54 -18.52 -4.27
C VAL A 32 -36.14 -18.06 -4.63
N ILE A 33 -35.72 -18.27 -5.88
CA ILE A 33 -34.42 -17.84 -6.39
C ILE A 33 -34.27 -16.31 -6.30
N ILE A 34 -35.27 -15.57 -6.76
CA ILE A 34 -35.33 -14.10 -6.65
C ILE A 34 -35.13 -13.67 -5.18
N GLY A 35 -35.86 -14.29 -4.26
CA GLY A 35 -35.76 -13.97 -2.83
C GLY A 35 -34.38 -14.27 -2.22
N ASN A 36 -33.69 -15.32 -2.68
CA ASN A 36 -32.34 -15.66 -2.21
C ASN A 36 -31.30 -14.66 -2.71
N ASN A 37 -31.33 -14.30 -4.00
CA ASN A 37 -30.39 -13.33 -4.56
C ASN A 37 -30.61 -11.92 -4.01
N LEU A 38 -31.86 -11.49 -3.78
CA LEU A 38 -32.16 -10.19 -3.16
C LEU A 38 -31.62 -10.07 -1.72
N LYS A 39 -31.62 -11.16 -0.94
CA LYS A 39 -30.99 -11.17 0.40
C LYS A 39 -29.48 -10.97 0.32
N VAL A 40 -28.83 -11.56 -0.68
CA VAL A 40 -27.40 -11.32 -0.92
C VAL A 40 -27.18 -9.85 -1.26
N PHE A 41 -28.01 -9.27 -2.13
CA PHE A 41 -27.89 -7.84 -2.48
C PHE A 41 -28.09 -6.93 -1.26
N GLU A 42 -28.96 -7.30 -0.32
CA GLU A 42 -29.12 -6.57 0.94
C GLU A 42 -27.82 -6.53 1.78
N GLU A 43 -27.17 -7.69 1.95
CA GLU A 43 -25.90 -7.78 2.68
C GLU A 43 -24.78 -6.96 2.02
N ILE A 44 -24.71 -7.01 0.69
CA ILE A 44 -23.72 -6.27 -0.10
C ILE A 44 -23.96 -4.76 -0.04
N ALA A 45 -25.21 -4.31 -0.15
CA ALA A 45 -25.56 -2.90 0.01
C ALA A 45 -25.18 -2.37 1.40
N SER A 46 -25.46 -3.14 2.45
CA SER A 46 -25.05 -2.78 3.81
C SER A 46 -23.54 -2.70 3.95
N THR A 47 -22.81 -3.67 3.39
CA THR A 47 -21.35 -3.68 3.40
C THR A 47 -20.77 -2.49 2.64
N ALA A 48 -21.29 -2.20 1.44
CA ALA A 48 -20.86 -1.05 0.64
C ALA A 48 -21.09 0.28 1.37
N SER A 49 -22.21 0.43 2.05
CA SER A 49 -22.54 1.62 2.85
C SER A 49 -21.56 1.83 4.02
N GLN A 50 -21.12 0.76 4.68
CA GLN A 50 -20.10 0.84 5.74
C GLN A 50 -18.76 1.41 5.24
N TYR A 51 -18.45 1.22 3.96
CA TYR A 51 -17.28 1.81 3.32
C TYR A 51 -17.55 3.19 2.70
N GLY A 52 -18.73 3.79 2.92
CA GLY A 52 -19.08 5.11 2.40
C GLY A 52 -19.23 5.14 0.88
N THR A 53 -19.65 4.03 0.28
CA THR A 53 -19.92 3.94 -1.17
C THR A 53 -21.04 4.90 -1.54
N ASN A 54 -20.97 5.50 -2.73
CA ASN A 54 -22.02 6.38 -3.27
C ASN A 54 -22.91 5.65 -4.27
N ILE A 55 -22.31 4.79 -5.10
CA ILE A 55 -22.99 4.07 -6.19
C ILE A 55 -22.60 2.61 -6.13
N LEU A 56 -23.58 1.71 -6.23
CA LEU A 56 -23.35 0.27 -6.23
C LEU A 56 -24.04 -0.38 -7.43
N VAL A 57 -23.26 -1.09 -8.24
CA VAL A 57 -23.73 -1.81 -9.43
C VAL A 57 -23.81 -3.31 -9.16
N TYR A 58 -24.95 -3.89 -9.49
CA TYR A 58 -25.21 -5.33 -9.51
C TYR A 58 -25.18 -5.88 -10.94
N PRO A 59 -24.88 -7.18 -11.12
CA PRO A 59 -24.80 -7.78 -12.44
C PRO A 59 -26.16 -7.99 -13.10
N GLU A 60 -26.14 -8.02 -14.44
CA GLU A 60 -27.26 -8.51 -15.26
C GLU A 60 -27.57 -9.96 -14.89
N ASN A 61 -28.85 -10.34 -14.92
CA ASN A 61 -29.30 -11.67 -14.51
C ASN A 61 -28.89 -12.07 -13.07
N GLY A 62 -28.43 -11.11 -12.25
CA GLY A 62 -27.99 -11.37 -10.87
C GLY A 62 -29.14 -11.69 -9.91
N ILE A 63 -30.33 -11.15 -10.17
CA ILE A 63 -31.54 -11.43 -9.37
C ILE A 63 -32.12 -12.79 -9.77
N ILE A 64 -32.23 -13.02 -11.08
CA ILE A 64 -32.68 -14.27 -11.69
C ILE A 64 -32.06 -14.42 -13.08
N ASN A 65 -31.54 -15.61 -13.37
CA ASN A 65 -30.97 -15.92 -14.68
C ASN A 65 -32.07 -16.32 -15.65
N THR A 66 -32.42 -15.42 -16.56
CA THR A 66 -33.57 -15.60 -17.45
C THR A 66 -33.26 -16.41 -18.71
N MET A 67 -31.98 -16.65 -19.02
CA MET A 67 -31.57 -17.39 -20.23
C MET A 67 -32.06 -18.84 -20.25
N ASN A 68 -32.34 -19.43 -19.09
CA ASN A 68 -32.83 -20.80 -18.97
C ASN A 68 -34.37 -20.91 -19.03
N TYR A 69 -35.08 -19.78 -19.03
CA TYR A 69 -36.54 -19.73 -18.98
C TYR A 69 -37.17 -19.38 -20.32
N LYS A 70 -38.35 -19.95 -20.57
CA LYS A 70 -39.18 -19.55 -21.71
C LYS A 70 -39.86 -18.22 -21.41
N ARG A 71 -40.18 -17.48 -22.47
CA ARG A 71 -40.90 -16.20 -22.41
C ARG A 71 -42.11 -16.17 -21.46
N HIS A 72 -42.99 -17.17 -21.55
CA HIS A 72 -44.18 -17.24 -20.70
C HIS A 72 -43.86 -17.44 -19.22
N THR A 73 -42.74 -18.07 -18.88
CA THR A 73 -42.27 -18.22 -17.50
C THR A 73 -41.69 -16.90 -17.00
N VAL A 74 -40.90 -16.20 -17.81
CA VAL A 74 -40.37 -14.87 -17.46
C VAL A 74 -41.49 -13.87 -17.20
N ALA A 75 -42.59 -13.95 -17.96
CA ALA A 75 -43.77 -13.12 -17.76
C ALA A 75 -44.45 -13.27 -16.38
N THR A 76 -44.20 -14.35 -15.63
CA THR A 76 -44.83 -14.58 -14.31
C THR A 76 -44.12 -13.86 -13.17
N PHE A 77 -42.86 -13.46 -13.37
CA PHE A 77 -42.05 -12.79 -12.34
C PHE A 77 -41.43 -11.47 -12.80
N ALA A 78 -41.53 -11.12 -14.08
CA ALA A 78 -41.25 -9.76 -14.55
C ALA A 78 -42.26 -8.76 -13.96
N GLU A 79 -41.77 -7.58 -13.58
CA GLU A 79 -42.57 -6.54 -12.94
C GLU A 79 -42.78 -5.39 -13.90
N HIS A 80 -43.87 -4.62 -13.74
CA HIS A 80 -44.02 -3.40 -14.50
C HIS A 80 -43.16 -2.28 -13.89
N ILE A 81 -42.22 -1.74 -14.66
CA ILE A 81 -41.34 -0.65 -14.22
C ILE A 81 -41.81 0.65 -14.89
N PRO A 82 -42.26 1.66 -14.13
CA PRO A 82 -42.75 2.90 -14.72
C PRO A 82 -41.62 3.71 -15.36
N ASP A 83 -41.98 4.59 -16.28
CA ASP A 83 -41.05 5.57 -16.85
C ASP A 83 -40.75 6.68 -15.81
N PRO A 84 -39.48 6.88 -15.40
CA PRO A 84 -39.12 7.87 -14.39
C PRO A 84 -39.42 9.32 -14.82
N SER A 85 -39.59 9.59 -16.12
CA SER A 85 -39.97 10.92 -16.62
C SER A 85 -41.43 11.29 -16.33
N THR A 86 -42.28 10.31 -16.03
CA THR A 86 -43.73 10.53 -15.82
C THR A 86 -44.08 11.01 -14.41
N GLY A 87 -43.13 10.93 -13.47
CA GLY A 87 -43.30 11.40 -12.10
C GLY A 87 -42.37 10.69 -11.11
N ARG A 88 -42.33 11.18 -9.87
CA ARG A 88 -41.51 10.57 -8.81
C ARG A 88 -42.09 9.23 -8.39
N PHE A 89 -41.36 8.15 -8.67
CA PHE A 89 -41.73 6.79 -8.29
C PHE A 89 -40.76 6.27 -7.21
N ALA A 90 -41.24 6.12 -5.97
CA ALA A 90 -40.42 5.72 -4.82
C ALA A 90 -41.13 4.70 -3.93
N PRO A 91 -41.19 3.41 -4.33
CA PRO A 91 -41.94 2.36 -3.63
C PRO A 91 -41.66 2.23 -2.14
N CYS A 92 -40.41 2.48 -1.70
CA CYS A 92 -40.05 2.38 -0.28
C CYS A 92 -40.75 3.42 0.62
N ASN A 93 -41.37 4.46 0.06
CA ASN A 93 -42.14 5.42 0.84
C ASN A 93 -43.52 4.88 1.26
N THR A 94 -44.11 3.98 0.46
CA THR A 94 -45.42 3.35 0.71
C THR A 94 -45.35 1.84 0.43
N PRO A 95 -44.51 1.08 1.16
CA PRO A 95 -44.19 -0.31 0.84
C PRO A 95 -45.42 -1.25 0.77
N GLN A 96 -46.49 -0.92 1.50
CA GLN A 96 -47.73 -1.69 1.52
C GLN A 96 -48.45 -1.68 0.16
N GLU A 97 -48.25 -0.65 -0.66
CA GLU A 97 -48.88 -0.50 -1.99
C GLU A 97 -48.16 -1.33 -3.08
N TYR A 98 -46.92 -1.76 -2.83
CA TYR A 98 -46.03 -2.38 -3.81
C TYR A 98 -45.66 -3.84 -3.48
N THR A 99 -46.50 -4.52 -2.67
CA THR A 99 -46.27 -5.91 -2.27
C THR A 99 -46.34 -6.91 -3.43
N SER A 100 -46.95 -6.53 -4.56
CA SER A 100 -47.00 -7.32 -5.80
C SER A 100 -45.79 -7.12 -6.71
N THR A 101 -44.88 -6.21 -6.36
CA THR A 101 -43.64 -5.91 -7.10
C THR A 101 -42.44 -6.00 -6.14
N PRO A 102 -42.16 -7.20 -5.59
CA PRO A 102 -41.15 -7.40 -4.55
C PRO A 102 -39.73 -7.00 -4.95
N ILE A 103 -39.34 -7.14 -6.23
CA ILE A 103 -38.01 -6.74 -6.72
C ILE A 103 -37.87 -5.22 -6.66
N THR A 104 -38.79 -4.50 -7.30
CA THR A 104 -38.80 -3.03 -7.35
C THR A 104 -38.87 -2.43 -5.94
N LEU A 105 -39.71 -2.99 -5.07
CA LEU A 105 -39.83 -2.54 -3.68
C LEU A 105 -38.53 -2.74 -2.90
N THR A 106 -37.91 -3.93 -3.02
CA THR A 106 -36.67 -4.25 -2.31
C THR A 106 -35.55 -3.31 -2.74
N LEU A 107 -35.33 -3.14 -4.05
CA LEU A 107 -34.26 -2.27 -4.57
C LEU A 107 -34.45 -0.80 -4.16
N SER A 108 -35.68 -0.28 -4.24
CA SER A 108 -36.02 1.06 -3.75
C SER A 108 -35.69 1.23 -2.26
N CYS A 109 -35.98 0.22 -1.43
CA CYS A 109 -35.65 0.27 -0.01
C CYS A 109 -34.17 0.06 0.31
N LEU A 110 -33.46 -0.76 -0.45
CA LEU A 110 -32.01 -0.92 -0.32
C LEU A 110 -31.30 0.41 -0.58
N ALA A 111 -31.68 1.11 -1.65
CA ALA A 111 -31.11 2.40 -2.01
C ALA A 111 -31.32 3.44 -0.88
N LYS A 112 -32.57 3.59 -0.42
CA LYS A 112 -32.95 4.55 0.61
C LYS A 112 -32.31 4.26 1.97
N THR A 113 -32.32 3.00 2.41
CA THR A 113 -31.86 2.62 3.76
C THR A 113 -30.34 2.70 3.89
N ASN A 114 -29.62 2.43 2.79
CA ASN A 114 -28.16 2.45 2.77
C ASN A 114 -27.56 3.76 2.25
N HIS A 115 -28.40 4.71 1.82
CA HIS A 115 -28.00 5.97 1.18
C HIS A 115 -27.10 5.76 -0.05
N LEU A 116 -27.53 4.86 -0.93
CA LEU A 116 -26.79 4.45 -2.12
C LEU A 116 -27.61 4.72 -3.39
N TYR A 117 -26.93 5.09 -4.47
CA TYR A 117 -27.45 4.87 -5.81
C TYR A 117 -27.29 3.39 -6.14
N ILE A 118 -28.41 2.68 -6.34
CA ILE A 118 -28.41 1.24 -6.63
C ILE A 118 -28.73 1.03 -8.10
N VAL A 119 -27.85 0.30 -8.79
CA VAL A 119 -28.03 -0.12 -10.18
C VAL A 119 -28.27 -1.62 -10.19
N ALA A 120 -29.36 -2.05 -10.79
CA ALA A 120 -29.73 -3.46 -10.88
C ALA A 120 -30.50 -3.74 -12.17
N ASP A 121 -30.60 -5.02 -12.51
CA ASP A 121 -31.12 -5.53 -13.77
C ASP A 121 -32.20 -6.60 -13.51
N TYR A 122 -33.37 -6.46 -14.14
CA TYR A 122 -34.48 -7.41 -14.06
C TYR A 122 -35.51 -7.18 -15.20
N GLY A 123 -36.47 -8.10 -15.35
CA GLY A 123 -37.45 -8.02 -16.43
C GLY A 123 -38.53 -6.94 -16.23
N ASP A 124 -38.69 -6.05 -17.20
CA ASP A 124 -39.85 -5.13 -17.30
C ASP A 124 -40.97 -5.80 -18.11
N ARG A 125 -42.19 -5.76 -17.60
CA ARG A 125 -43.40 -6.21 -18.29
C ARG A 125 -44.34 -5.05 -18.57
N ILE A 126 -44.71 -4.88 -19.84
CA ILE A 126 -45.65 -3.85 -20.29
C ILE A 126 -46.81 -4.54 -21.00
N ASP A 127 -47.99 -4.59 -20.35
CA ASP A 127 -49.19 -5.14 -20.96
C ASP A 127 -49.70 -4.24 -22.09
N CYS A 128 -49.86 -4.80 -23.29
CA CYS A 128 -50.33 -4.09 -24.50
C CYS A 128 -51.67 -4.61 -25.02
N LYS A 129 -52.19 -5.71 -24.46
CA LYS A 129 -53.47 -6.30 -24.86
C LYS A 129 -54.64 -5.32 -24.66
N GLY A 130 -55.39 -5.06 -25.73
CA GLY A 130 -56.55 -4.17 -25.69
C GLY A 130 -56.23 -2.68 -25.74
N THR A 131 -54.96 -2.30 -25.92
CA THR A 131 -54.52 -0.89 -26.02
C THR A 131 -54.61 -0.33 -27.45
N GLY A 132 -54.83 -1.18 -28.45
CA GLY A 132 -54.82 -0.80 -29.87
C GLY A 132 -53.43 -0.83 -30.53
N ASP A 133 -52.38 -1.26 -29.82
CA ASP A 133 -51.05 -1.47 -30.39
C ASP A 133 -51.03 -2.62 -31.41
N ALA A 134 -50.77 -2.27 -32.67
CA ALA A 134 -50.72 -3.21 -33.79
C ALA A 134 -49.52 -4.17 -33.73
N ASN A 135 -48.46 -3.84 -32.98
CA ASN A 135 -47.26 -4.66 -32.83
C ASN A 135 -47.24 -5.46 -31.52
N CYS A 136 -48.32 -5.39 -30.73
CA CYS A 136 -48.42 -6.10 -29.46
C CYS A 136 -48.14 -7.60 -29.66
N PRO A 137 -47.17 -8.18 -28.91
CA PRO A 137 -46.87 -9.61 -29.00
C PRO A 137 -48.11 -10.49 -28.79
N HIS A 138 -48.09 -11.71 -29.34
CA HIS A 138 -49.24 -12.63 -29.29
C HIS A 138 -49.68 -13.01 -27.88
N ASP A 139 -48.78 -12.95 -26.89
CA ASP A 139 -49.06 -13.17 -25.47
C ASP A 139 -49.64 -11.92 -24.76
N GLY A 140 -49.71 -10.78 -25.45
CA GLY A 140 -50.42 -9.58 -24.99
C GLY A 140 -49.56 -8.62 -24.16
N HIS A 141 -48.25 -8.84 -24.09
CA HIS A 141 -47.34 -8.00 -23.32
C HIS A 141 -45.94 -7.94 -23.96
N TYR A 142 -45.28 -6.79 -23.83
CA TYR A 142 -43.84 -6.70 -24.06
C TYR A 142 -43.09 -7.10 -22.80
N LEU A 143 -41.94 -7.75 -23.01
CA LEU A 143 -40.98 -8.09 -21.96
C LEU A 143 -39.64 -7.51 -22.36
N TYR A 144 -39.00 -6.74 -21.49
CA TYR A 144 -37.68 -6.16 -21.73
C TYR A 144 -36.68 -6.62 -20.67
N ASN A 145 -35.43 -6.80 -21.08
CA ASN A 145 -34.30 -6.88 -20.15
C ASN A 145 -33.93 -5.45 -19.77
N THR A 146 -33.99 -5.11 -18.48
CA THR A 146 -34.07 -3.72 -18.03
C THR A 146 -33.12 -3.43 -16.88
N ALA A 147 -32.23 -2.47 -17.09
CA ALA A 147 -31.41 -1.88 -16.05
C ALA A 147 -32.08 -0.63 -15.49
N VAL A 148 -32.08 -0.50 -14.17
CA VAL A 148 -32.65 0.64 -13.45
C VAL A 148 -31.63 1.28 -12.53
N VAL A 149 -31.87 2.55 -12.19
CA VAL A 149 -31.16 3.26 -11.13
C VAL A 149 -32.16 3.76 -10.12
N PHE A 150 -31.99 3.34 -8.85
CA PHE A 150 -32.66 3.96 -7.71
C PHE A 150 -31.71 4.95 -7.05
N GLY A 151 -32.17 6.18 -6.81
CA GLY A 151 -31.44 7.19 -6.04
C GLY A 151 -31.38 6.87 -4.56
N ASP A 152 -30.54 7.61 -3.84
CA ASP A 152 -30.32 7.47 -2.38
C ASP A 152 -31.56 7.80 -1.51
N ASP A 153 -32.61 8.35 -2.12
CA ASP A 153 -33.93 8.57 -1.52
C ASP A 153 -34.94 7.43 -1.81
N GLY A 154 -34.52 6.42 -2.56
CA GLY A 154 -35.32 5.29 -3.01
C GLY A 154 -36.18 5.56 -4.25
N SER A 155 -36.04 6.71 -4.91
CA SER A 155 -36.77 7.00 -6.15
C SER A 155 -36.11 6.37 -7.38
N LEU A 156 -36.91 5.88 -8.33
CA LEU A 156 -36.43 5.45 -9.63
C LEU A 156 -36.04 6.68 -10.45
N VAL A 157 -34.75 6.78 -10.82
CA VAL A 157 -34.20 7.95 -11.51
C VAL A 157 -33.76 7.66 -12.95
N ALA A 158 -33.57 6.39 -13.31
CA ALA A 158 -33.32 5.97 -14.68
C ALA A 158 -33.82 4.55 -14.94
N LYS A 159 -34.22 4.30 -16.17
CA LYS A 159 -34.64 2.99 -16.70
C LYS A 159 -34.14 2.88 -18.13
N TYR A 160 -33.50 1.77 -18.47
CA TYR A 160 -32.96 1.49 -19.79
C TYR A 160 -33.26 0.04 -20.19
N HIS A 161 -33.81 -0.15 -21.40
CA HIS A 161 -34.03 -1.47 -21.97
C HIS A 161 -32.86 -1.89 -22.88
N LYS A 162 -32.38 -3.12 -22.70
CA LYS A 162 -31.30 -3.68 -23.51
C LYS A 162 -31.65 -3.69 -25.00
N GLN A 163 -30.75 -3.19 -25.83
CA GLN A 163 -30.95 -3.11 -27.28
C GLN A 163 -30.54 -4.42 -27.98
N HIS A 164 -29.42 -5.02 -27.58
CA HIS A 164 -28.82 -6.17 -28.27
C HIS A 164 -29.00 -7.48 -27.48
N LEU A 165 -30.07 -8.22 -27.79
CA LEU A 165 -30.56 -9.40 -27.04
C LEU A 165 -29.86 -10.73 -27.43
N PHE A 166 -28.53 -10.77 -27.35
CA PHE A 166 -27.78 -12.01 -27.61
C PHE A 166 -28.14 -13.09 -26.57
N PHE A 167 -28.59 -14.25 -27.06
CA PHE A 167 -29.04 -15.40 -26.25
C PHE A 167 -30.30 -15.14 -25.39
N GLU A 168 -31.09 -14.11 -25.73
CA GLU A 168 -32.20 -13.63 -24.90
C GLU A 168 -33.54 -13.58 -25.64
N SER A 169 -33.87 -14.67 -26.34
CA SER A 169 -35.10 -14.80 -27.14
C SER A 169 -36.42 -14.59 -26.39
N GLN A 170 -36.38 -14.62 -25.05
CA GLN A 170 -37.52 -14.33 -24.19
C GLN A 170 -37.92 -12.85 -24.18
N TYR A 171 -37.01 -11.94 -24.48
CA TYR A 171 -37.22 -10.50 -24.42
C TYR A 171 -37.51 -9.87 -25.78
N ASN A 172 -38.04 -8.66 -25.77
CA ASN A 172 -38.28 -7.80 -26.92
C ASN A 172 -37.19 -6.73 -26.98
N THR A 173 -36.75 -6.39 -28.19
CA THR A 173 -35.89 -5.23 -28.42
C THR A 173 -36.77 -3.98 -28.48
N PRO A 174 -36.37 -2.86 -27.83
CA PRO A 174 -37.04 -1.58 -27.99
C PRO A 174 -37.13 -1.18 -29.47
N LYS A 175 -38.29 -0.60 -29.84
CA LYS A 175 -38.53 -0.20 -31.23
C LYS A 175 -37.55 0.89 -31.69
N GLU A 176 -37.29 1.85 -30.81
CA GLU A 176 -36.34 2.93 -31.01
C GLU A 176 -35.17 2.74 -30.04
N VAL A 177 -33.96 3.10 -30.47
CA VAL A 177 -32.78 3.04 -29.61
C VAL A 177 -32.95 4.01 -28.45
N GLU A 178 -32.95 3.48 -27.22
CA GLU A 178 -33.01 4.28 -26.01
C GLU A 178 -31.63 4.81 -25.64
N VAL A 179 -31.52 6.11 -25.38
CA VAL A 179 -30.29 6.72 -24.86
C VAL A 179 -30.61 7.42 -23.54
N ILE A 180 -30.29 6.74 -22.45
CA ILE A 180 -30.69 7.14 -21.10
C ILE A 180 -29.50 7.75 -20.37
N HIS A 181 -29.74 8.90 -19.75
CA HIS A 181 -28.77 9.54 -18.87
C HIS A 181 -29.46 10.15 -17.64
N VAL A 182 -28.72 10.19 -16.54
CA VAL A 182 -29.17 10.79 -15.28
C VAL A 182 -28.08 11.70 -14.72
N ASP A 183 -28.48 12.90 -14.31
CA ASP A 183 -27.61 13.85 -13.62
C ASP A 183 -27.67 13.58 -12.11
N THR A 184 -26.51 13.32 -11.50
CA THR A 184 -26.37 13.05 -10.07
C THR A 184 -25.35 14.02 -9.44
N PRO A 185 -25.26 14.11 -8.10
CA PRO A 185 -24.18 14.82 -7.44
C PRO A 185 -22.77 14.31 -7.80
N TYR A 186 -22.66 13.10 -8.35
CA TYR A 186 -21.42 12.43 -8.71
C TYR A 186 -21.14 12.46 -10.22
N GLY A 187 -21.82 13.34 -10.95
CA GLY A 187 -21.68 13.51 -12.39
C GLY A 187 -22.82 12.90 -13.20
N ARG A 188 -22.74 13.09 -14.51
CA ARG A 188 -23.70 12.57 -15.48
C ARG A 188 -23.40 11.12 -15.80
N MET A 189 -24.43 10.28 -15.68
CA MET A 189 -24.29 8.83 -15.83
C MET A 189 -25.15 8.32 -16.98
N GLY A 190 -24.64 7.31 -17.69
CA GLY A 190 -25.37 6.56 -18.69
C GLY A 190 -25.52 5.09 -18.29
N LEU A 191 -26.44 4.39 -18.95
CA LEU A 191 -26.65 2.95 -18.79
C LEU A 191 -26.42 2.23 -20.12
N GLN A 192 -25.86 1.02 -20.03
CA GLN A 192 -25.86 0.03 -21.10
C GLN A 192 -25.80 -1.37 -20.46
N ILE A 193 -26.25 -2.40 -21.16
CA ILE A 193 -26.31 -3.77 -20.59
C ILE A 193 -25.53 -4.73 -21.47
N CYS A 194 -24.55 -5.40 -20.87
CA CYS A 194 -23.85 -6.55 -21.46
C CYS A 194 -23.42 -6.35 -22.93
N PHE A 195 -23.95 -7.14 -23.86
CA PHE A 195 -23.57 -7.12 -25.27
C PHE A 195 -23.77 -5.77 -25.98
N ASP A 196 -24.53 -4.83 -25.42
CA ASP A 196 -24.65 -3.47 -25.96
C ASP A 196 -23.28 -2.79 -26.17
N ILE A 197 -22.28 -3.09 -25.33
CA ILE A 197 -20.93 -2.51 -25.42
C ILE A 197 -20.19 -2.86 -26.74
N LEU A 198 -20.62 -3.93 -27.44
CA LEU A 198 -20.02 -4.33 -28.73
C LEU A 198 -20.54 -3.50 -29.90
N PHE A 199 -21.60 -2.73 -29.70
CA PHE A 199 -22.28 -1.97 -30.74
C PHE A 199 -22.05 -0.48 -30.57
N ARG A 200 -22.20 0.26 -31.66
CA ARG A 200 -22.13 1.72 -31.64
C ARG A 200 -23.28 2.29 -30.81
N ASP A 201 -24.49 1.89 -31.15
CA ASP A 201 -25.67 2.28 -30.40
C ASP A 201 -25.95 1.24 -29.30
N PRO A 202 -26.45 1.64 -28.12
CA PRO A 202 -26.61 3.02 -27.68
C PRO A 202 -25.33 3.61 -27.05
N GLY A 203 -24.39 2.78 -26.60
CA GLY A 203 -23.30 3.20 -25.71
C GLY A 203 -22.38 4.30 -26.27
N VAL A 204 -21.84 4.10 -27.47
CA VAL A 204 -20.91 5.06 -28.09
C VAL A 204 -21.59 6.39 -28.39
N ASP A 205 -22.78 6.32 -28.97
CA ASP A 205 -23.58 7.50 -29.31
C ASP A 205 -24.06 8.23 -28.04
N ALA A 206 -24.34 7.51 -26.94
CA ALA A 206 -24.68 8.09 -25.64
C ALA A 206 -23.55 8.96 -25.09
N VAL A 207 -22.33 8.40 -25.03
CA VAL A 207 -21.14 9.14 -24.56
C VAL A 207 -20.90 10.38 -25.43
N ALA A 208 -20.95 10.22 -26.76
CA ALA A 208 -20.64 11.30 -27.69
C ALA A 208 -21.69 12.43 -27.68
N LYS A 209 -22.98 12.12 -27.55
CA LYS A 209 -24.06 13.11 -27.64
C LYS A 209 -24.38 13.79 -26.31
N TYR A 210 -24.22 13.09 -25.19
CA TYR A 210 -24.71 13.54 -23.88
C TYR A 210 -23.61 13.86 -22.85
N ASP A 211 -22.34 13.74 -23.23
CA ASP A 211 -21.18 14.02 -22.37
C ASP A 211 -21.19 13.20 -21.05
N ILE A 212 -21.47 11.91 -21.19
CA ILE A 212 -21.50 10.96 -20.07
C ILE A 212 -20.12 10.88 -19.43
N GLN A 213 -20.06 11.00 -18.10
CA GLN A 213 -18.83 10.87 -17.34
C GLN A 213 -18.62 9.44 -16.84
N THR A 214 -19.71 8.77 -16.45
CA THR A 214 -19.70 7.39 -15.93
C THR A 214 -20.75 6.52 -16.61
N MET A 215 -20.35 5.38 -17.11
CA MET A 215 -21.24 4.34 -17.64
C MET A 215 -21.45 3.25 -16.59
N LEU A 216 -22.71 2.99 -16.28
CA LEU A 216 -23.15 1.94 -15.36
C LEU A 216 -23.42 0.67 -16.18
N PHE A 217 -22.75 -0.43 -15.86
CA PHE A 217 -22.71 -1.62 -16.70
C PHE A 217 -22.98 -2.91 -15.94
N PRO A 218 -24.27 -3.24 -15.71
CA PRO A 218 -24.70 -4.60 -15.39
C PRO A 218 -24.37 -5.54 -16.56
N THR A 219 -23.73 -6.66 -16.29
CA THR A 219 -23.40 -7.63 -17.34
C THR A 219 -23.39 -9.06 -16.83
N TYR A 220 -23.75 -10.00 -17.70
CA TYR A 220 -23.46 -11.42 -17.58
C TYR A 220 -22.60 -11.86 -18.77
N TRP A 221 -21.34 -11.42 -18.77
CA TRP A 221 -20.41 -11.64 -19.88
C TRP A 221 -19.52 -12.85 -19.63
N PHE A 222 -19.40 -13.73 -20.60
CA PHE A 222 -18.44 -14.83 -20.63
C PHE A 222 -17.29 -14.57 -21.62
N ASP A 223 -16.08 -15.01 -21.28
CA ASP A 223 -14.93 -14.81 -22.17
C ASP A 223 -15.14 -15.49 -23.54
N GLU A 224 -15.00 -14.69 -24.60
CA GLU A 224 -15.05 -15.12 -26.00
C GLU A 224 -13.65 -15.08 -26.62
N LEU A 225 -13.26 -16.17 -27.29
CA LEU A 225 -11.92 -16.33 -27.85
C LEU A 225 -11.85 -15.94 -29.33
N PRO A 226 -10.67 -15.54 -29.85
CA PRO A 226 -9.36 -15.57 -29.20
C PRO A 226 -9.01 -14.36 -28.30
N LEU A 227 -9.69 -13.21 -28.41
CA LEU A 227 -9.24 -11.95 -27.78
C LEU A 227 -10.38 -11.05 -27.24
N ARG A 228 -11.56 -11.62 -26.98
CA ARG A 228 -12.74 -10.89 -26.47
C ARG A 228 -13.05 -11.30 -25.03
N SER A 229 -12.03 -11.26 -24.17
CA SER A 229 -12.26 -11.41 -22.73
C SER A 229 -12.98 -10.19 -22.18
N ALA A 230 -13.84 -10.40 -21.19
CA ALA A 230 -14.70 -9.34 -20.66
C ALA A 230 -13.89 -8.11 -20.23
N LYS A 231 -12.82 -8.34 -19.46
CA LYS A 231 -11.97 -7.28 -18.88
C LYS A 231 -11.23 -6.48 -19.94
N GLN A 232 -10.72 -7.14 -20.99
CA GLN A 232 -10.00 -6.45 -22.06
C GLN A 232 -10.93 -5.54 -22.86
N VAL A 233 -12.14 -6.02 -23.17
CA VAL A 233 -13.16 -5.23 -23.87
C VAL A 233 -13.59 -4.04 -23.01
N GLN A 234 -13.90 -4.27 -21.74
CA GLN A 234 -14.33 -3.23 -20.81
C GLN A 234 -13.25 -2.15 -20.59
N GLU A 235 -11.99 -2.54 -20.36
CA GLU A 235 -10.87 -1.61 -20.21
C GLU A 235 -10.67 -0.79 -21.49
N GLY A 236 -10.59 -1.46 -22.64
CA GLY A 236 -10.37 -0.80 -23.92
C GLY A 236 -11.50 0.15 -24.29
N TRP A 237 -12.75 -0.20 -23.97
CA TRP A 237 -13.92 0.64 -24.17
C TRP A 237 -13.87 1.90 -23.29
N ALA A 238 -13.63 1.74 -21.98
CA ALA A 238 -13.51 2.85 -21.04
C ALA A 238 -12.39 3.83 -21.44
N LEU A 239 -11.23 3.29 -21.86
CA LEU A 239 -10.09 4.07 -22.33
C LEU A 239 -10.40 4.84 -23.62
N ASN A 240 -11.00 4.17 -24.62
CA ASN A 240 -11.28 4.79 -25.91
C ASN A 240 -12.29 5.95 -25.79
N HIS A 241 -13.32 5.73 -24.98
CA HIS A 241 -14.41 6.70 -24.79
C HIS A 241 -14.12 7.72 -23.70
N ARG A 242 -13.04 7.54 -22.93
CA ARG A 242 -12.61 8.44 -21.85
C ARG A 242 -13.72 8.64 -20.82
N VAL A 243 -14.31 7.53 -20.39
CA VAL A 243 -15.41 7.50 -19.41
C VAL A 243 -15.09 6.53 -18.29
N ASN A 244 -15.57 6.82 -17.09
CA ASN A 244 -15.57 5.83 -16.03
C ASN A 244 -16.52 4.69 -16.43
N LEU A 245 -16.15 3.45 -16.18
CA LEU A 245 -16.99 2.28 -16.45
C LEU A 245 -17.08 1.43 -15.18
N LEU A 246 -18.31 1.28 -14.68
CA LEU A 246 -18.61 0.50 -13.47
C LEU A 246 -19.25 -0.82 -13.89
N THR A 247 -18.46 -1.89 -13.85
CA THR A 247 -18.85 -3.21 -14.38
C THR A 247 -19.10 -4.20 -13.26
N ALA A 248 -20.29 -4.78 -13.22
CA ALA A 248 -20.65 -5.84 -12.28
C ALA A 248 -21.01 -7.09 -13.08
N ASN A 249 -20.32 -8.20 -12.81
CA ASN A 249 -20.48 -9.46 -13.54
C ASN A 249 -20.80 -10.64 -12.59
N ILE A 250 -21.40 -11.69 -13.13
CA ILE A 250 -21.55 -12.98 -12.44
C ILE A 250 -20.23 -13.74 -12.49
N LEU A 251 -19.83 -14.31 -11.35
CA LEU A 251 -18.72 -15.26 -11.23
C LEU A 251 -19.23 -16.68 -11.51
N ASP A 252 -19.10 -17.11 -12.76
CA ASP A 252 -19.33 -18.49 -13.18
C ASP A 252 -18.15 -19.01 -14.01
N LEU A 253 -17.23 -19.69 -13.30
CA LEU A 253 -16.02 -20.27 -13.87
C LEU A 253 -16.31 -21.39 -14.89
N LYS A 254 -17.49 -22.02 -14.87
CA LYS A 254 -17.85 -23.10 -15.81
C LYS A 254 -18.14 -22.57 -17.22
N THR A 255 -18.82 -21.43 -17.29
CA THR A 255 -19.16 -20.73 -18.54
C THR A 255 -18.05 -19.79 -19.00
N GLY A 256 -17.16 -19.41 -18.08
CA GLY A 256 -16.11 -18.41 -18.28
C GLY A 256 -16.59 -16.99 -17.99
N SER A 257 -17.65 -16.83 -17.19
CA SER A 257 -18.19 -15.55 -16.78
C SER A 257 -17.36 -14.95 -15.65
N VAL A 258 -16.63 -13.89 -15.99
CA VAL A 258 -15.72 -13.13 -15.12
C VAL A 258 -15.61 -11.69 -15.64
N GLY A 259 -15.03 -10.78 -14.86
CA GLY A 259 -14.76 -9.42 -15.34
C GLY A 259 -15.60 -8.35 -14.69
N THR A 260 -15.76 -8.45 -13.37
CA THR A 260 -16.18 -7.32 -12.54
C THR A 260 -14.99 -6.37 -12.37
N GLY A 261 -15.23 -5.06 -12.46
CA GLY A 261 -14.18 -4.05 -12.43
C GLY A 261 -14.65 -2.60 -12.45
N ILE A 262 -13.77 -1.72 -11.96
CA ILE A 262 -13.92 -0.27 -11.94
C ILE A 262 -12.79 0.32 -12.79
N TYR A 263 -13.16 1.01 -13.87
CA TYR A 263 -12.25 1.63 -14.82
C TYR A 263 -12.46 3.15 -14.81
N ALA A 264 -11.40 3.95 -14.74
CA ALA A 264 -11.47 5.40 -14.59
C ALA A 264 -11.01 6.15 -15.85
N GLY A 265 -11.75 5.99 -16.95
CA GLY A 265 -11.48 6.69 -18.21
C GLY A 265 -10.05 6.50 -18.69
N GLU A 266 -9.35 7.61 -18.97
CA GLU A 266 -7.96 7.62 -19.45
C GLU A 266 -6.95 7.00 -18.45
N ASN A 267 -7.31 6.88 -17.18
CA ASN A 267 -6.46 6.33 -16.14
C ASN A 267 -6.46 4.79 -16.11
N GLY A 268 -7.35 4.16 -16.88
CA GLY A 268 -7.45 2.71 -17.02
C GLY A 268 -8.05 2.01 -15.79
N PRO A 269 -7.70 0.74 -15.54
CA PRO A 269 -8.32 -0.08 -14.50
C PRO A 269 -7.84 0.35 -13.11
N ILE A 270 -8.78 0.68 -12.23
CA ILE A 270 -8.49 1.02 -10.82
C ILE A 270 -8.49 -0.24 -9.96
N VAL A 271 -9.48 -1.11 -10.16
CA VAL A 271 -9.59 -2.41 -9.50
C VAL A 271 -10.46 -3.33 -10.35
N SER A 272 -10.06 -4.59 -10.51
CA SER A 272 -10.82 -5.63 -11.20
C SER A 272 -10.63 -6.97 -10.52
N THR A 273 -11.56 -7.91 -10.72
CA THR A 273 -11.43 -9.26 -10.18
C THR A 273 -10.37 -10.07 -10.94
N ASP A 274 -9.96 -11.23 -10.41
CA ASP A 274 -9.01 -12.16 -11.04
C ASP A 274 -9.68 -13.53 -11.19
N ILE A 275 -9.37 -14.23 -12.28
CA ILE A 275 -9.90 -15.55 -12.63
C ILE A 275 -9.39 -16.65 -11.68
N THR A 276 -8.33 -16.40 -10.91
CA THR A 276 -7.81 -17.34 -9.91
C THR A 276 -8.68 -17.43 -8.66
N THR A 277 -9.54 -16.43 -8.43
CA THR A 277 -10.32 -16.34 -7.19
C THR A 277 -11.69 -17.00 -7.31
N LYS A 278 -12.05 -17.78 -6.29
CA LYS A 278 -13.26 -18.61 -6.26
C LYS A 278 -14.35 -18.07 -5.32
N THR A 279 -14.25 -16.82 -4.93
CA THR A 279 -15.12 -16.19 -3.93
C THR A 279 -15.75 -14.95 -4.53
N ALA A 280 -17.04 -14.71 -4.26
CA ALA A 280 -17.70 -13.46 -4.62
C ALA A 280 -16.97 -12.25 -3.99
N LYS A 281 -17.00 -11.10 -4.67
CA LYS A 281 -16.22 -9.91 -4.29
C LYS A 281 -17.01 -8.63 -4.46
N LEU A 282 -16.96 -7.77 -3.46
CA LEU A 282 -17.33 -6.36 -3.59
C LEU A 282 -16.07 -5.54 -3.82
N LEU A 283 -15.99 -4.87 -4.98
CA LEU A 283 -14.91 -3.93 -5.29
C LEU A 283 -15.37 -2.52 -5.01
N ILE A 284 -14.54 -1.72 -4.35
CA ILE A 284 -14.83 -0.34 -3.96
C ILE A 284 -13.62 0.52 -4.29
N ALA A 285 -13.82 1.64 -4.97
CA ALA A 285 -12.74 2.59 -5.27
C ALA A 285 -13.23 4.03 -5.37
N ASP A 286 -12.37 4.97 -5.02
CA ASP A 286 -12.60 6.39 -5.30
C ASP A 286 -12.16 6.68 -6.74
N ILE A 287 -13.06 7.29 -7.53
CA ILE A 287 -12.82 7.67 -8.92
C ILE A 287 -13.26 9.11 -9.17
N PRO A 288 -12.65 9.81 -10.15
CA PRO A 288 -12.98 11.20 -10.41
C PRO A 288 -14.40 11.36 -10.95
N ILE A 289 -15.06 12.45 -10.56
CA ILE A 289 -16.35 12.85 -11.14
C ILE A 289 -16.16 13.21 -12.63
N ASP A 290 -15.10 13.95 -12.95
CA ASP A 290 -14.66 14.19 -14.32
C ASP A 290 -13.70 13.06 -14.74
N SER A 291 -14.19 12.13 -15.56
CA SER A 291 -13.44 10.95 -16.01
C SER A 291 -12.24 11.28 -16.88
N ARG A 292 -12.10 12.54 -17.30
CA ARG A 292 -11.00 13.07 -18.11
C ARG A 292 -9.96 13.84 -17.30
N ASN A 293 -10.12 13.93 -15.97
CA ASN A 293 -9.16 14.60 -15.09
C ASN A 293 -8.12 13.62 -14.52
N PRO A 294 -6.88 13.56 -15.06
CA PRO A 294 -5.84 12.67 -14.55
C PRO A 294 -5.20 13.14 -13.24
N MET A 295 -5.48 14.38 -12.80
CA MET A 295 -4.90 14.98 -11.60
C MET A 295 -5.85 14.96 -10.40
N ALA A 296 -6.96 14.22 -10.49
CA ALA A 296 -7.93 14.16 -9.41
C ALA A 296 -7.31 13.68 -8.09
N SER A 297 -7.78 14.25 -6.98
CA SER A 297 -7.19 14.03 -5.66
C SER A 297 -7.18 12.54 -5.23
N CYS A 298 -8.24 11.82 -5.59
CA CYS A 298 -8.41 10.37 -5.37
C CYS A 298 -7.47 9.48 -6.20
N LEU A 299 -6.81 10.01 -7.23
CA LEU A 299 -5.83 9.25 -8.00
C LEU A 299 -4.40 9.55 -7.56
N THR A 300 -4.15 10.73 -6.96
CA THR A 300 -2.79 11.26 -6.78
C THR A 300 -2.36 11.39 -5.31
N THR A 301 -3.25 11.80 -4.41
CA THR A 301 -2.88 12.21 -3.04
C THR A 301 -3.37 11.28 -1.95
N ASN A 302 -4.47 10.53 -2.19
CA ASN A 302 -5.02 9.58 -1.24
C ASN A 302 -5.87 8.50 -1.94
N PRO A 303 -5.27 7.63 -2.76
CA PRO A 303 -6.02 6.62 -3.50
C PRO A 303 -6.66 5.61 -2.56
N PHE A 304 -8.00 5.56 -2.59
CA PHE A 304 -8.78 4.56 -1.88
C PHE A 304 -9.20 3.47 -2.87
N ASN A 305 -8.76 2.23 -2.61
CA ASN A 305 -9.31 1.05 -3.23
C ASN A 305 -9.48 -0.06 -2.17
N LYS A 306 -10.50 -0.88 -2.34
CA LYS A 306 -10.80 -1.98 -1.44
C LYS A 306 -11.45 -3.12 -2.21
N THR A 307 -10.95 -4.32 -1.98
CA THR A 307 -11.64 -5.56 -2.36
C THR A 307 -12.10 -6.24 -1.08
N VAL A 308 -13.39 -6.57 -1.01
CA VAL A 308 -14.00 -7.30 0.10
C VAL A 308 -14.45 -8.66 -0.42
N ALA A 309 -13.79 -9.73 0.04
CA ALA A 309 -14.21 -11.09 -0.27
C ALA A 309 -15.43 -11.47 0.59
N ILE A 310 -16.43 -12.08 -0.03
CA ILE A 310 -17.63 -12.57 0.64
C ILE A 310 -17.43 -14.06 0.89
N ASP A 311 -16.72 -14.39 1.97
CA ASP A 311 -16.26 -15.76 2.23
C ASP A 311 -17.39 -16.80 2.35
N ALA A 312 -18.62 -16.37 2.67
CA ALA A 312 -19.79 -17.25 2.69
C ALA A 312 -20.17 -17.76 1.28
N LEU A 313 -19.80 -17.03 0.23
CA LEU A 313 -20.16 -17.32 -1.15
C LEU A 313 -18.90 -17.73 -1.93
N LYS A 314 -18.72 -19.05 -2.10
CA LYS A 314 -17.59 -19.64 -2.84
C LYS A 314 -18.09 -20.65 -3.87
N THR A 315 -17.39 -20.71 -5.00
CA THR A 315 -17.58 -21.76 -6.00
C THR A 315 -16.49 -22.81 -5.88
N THR A 316 -16.85 -24.08 -6.10
CA THR A 316 -15.88 -25.19 -6.21
C THR A 316 -15.45 -25.47 -7.65
N SER A 317 -16.04 -24.74 -8.61
CA SER A 317 -15.81 -24.93 -10.04
C SER A 317 -14.40 -24.49 -10.41
N GLU A 318 -13.78 -25.21 -11.35
CA GLU A 318 -12.56 -24.75 -12.01
C GLU A 318 -12.91 -23.96 -13.27
N TYR A 319 -12.02 -23.03 -13.64
CA TYR A 319 -12.17 -22.27 -14.88
C TYR A 319 -12.10 -23.21 -16.09
N ARG A 320 -13.13 -23.18 -16.95
CA ARG A 320 -13.16 -24.02 -18.16
C ARG A 320 -12.41 -23.33 -19.30
N TYR A 321 -11.19 -23.77 -19.54
CA TYR A 321 -10.37 -23.30 -20.66
C TYR A 321 -11.02 -23.66 -22.00
N LYS A 322 -11.29 -22.66 -22.84
CA LYS A 322 -11.77 -22.83 -24.22
C LYS A 322 -10.57 -22.83 -25.17
N GLN A 323 -10.65 -23.57 -26.28
CA GLN A 323 -9.62 -23.51 -27.33
C GLN A 323 -9.83 -22.25 -28.17
N MET A 324 -8.75 -21.53 -28.47
CA MET A 324 -8.83 -20.34 -29.32
C MET A 324 -9.20 -20.71 -30.75
N ASP A 325 -10.23 -20.03 -31.31
CA ASP A 325 -10.52 -20.12 -32.72
C ASP A 325 -9.53 -19.26 -33.51
N ILE A 326 -8.64 -19.94 -34.23
CA ILE A 326 -7.59 -19.34 -35.06
C ILE A 326 -7.86 -19.59 -36.56
N ASN A 327 -9.09 -19.92 -36.93
CA ASN A 327 -9.44 -20.10 -38.33
C ASN A 327 -9.52 -18.74 -39.04
N GLY A 328 -8.92 -18.66 -40.23
CA GLY A 328 -8.97 -17.44 -41.06
C GLY A 328 -8.15 -16.27 -40.51
N VAL A 329 -7.15 -16.52 -39.65
CA VAL A 329 -6.22 -15.50 -39.14
C VAL A 329 -4.82 -15.71 -39.71
N THR A 330 -4.07 -14.63 -39.90
CA THR A 330 -2.65 -14.68 -40.27
C THR A 330 -1.79 -14.63 -39.02
N LEU A 331 -0.88 -15.61 -38.86
CA LEU A 331 -0.02 -15.76 -37.67
C LEU A 331 1.45 -15.64 -38.03
N TYR A 332 2.22 -14.98 -37.17
CA TYR A 332 3.68 -14.95 -37.22
C TYR A 332 4.29 -15.28 -35.86
N LYS A 333 5.20 -16.25 -35.80
CA LYS A 333 5.82 -16.71 -34.56
C LYS A 333 7.00 -15.83 -34.17
N LEU A 334 7.04 -15.40 -32.91
CA LEU A 334 8.20 -14.68 -32.36
C LEU A 334 9.29 -15.71 -32.00
N VAL A 335 10.46 -15.59 -32.63
CA VAL A 335 11.59 -16.52 -32.45
C VAL A 335 12.89 -15.84 -32.03
N ASP A 336 13.06 -14.56 -32.38
CA ASP A 336 14.29 -13.82 -32.12
C ASP A 336 14.18 -13.00 -30.82
N LYS A 337 15.34 -12.72 -30.19
CA LYS A 337 15.41 -11.88 -28.98
C LYS A 337 14.82 -10.49 -29.18
N GLN A 338 15.03 -9.91 -30.35
CA GLN A 338 14.54 -8.58 -30.72
C GLN A 338 14.23 -8.60 -32.21
N GLN A 339 13.08 -8.04 -32.60
CA GLN A 339 12.68 -8.01 -33.99
C GLN A 339 11.73 -6.85 -34.28
N ASP A 340 11.79 -6.37 -35.52
CA ASP A 340 10.88 -5.41 -36.13
C ASP A 340 10.26 -6.11 -37.36
N HIS A 341 8.94 -6.29 -37.37
CA HIS A 341 8.25 -7.11 -38.36
C HIS A 341 6.85 -6.57 -38.69
N VAL A 342 6.41 -6.74 -39.94
CA VAL A 342 5.08 -6.33 -40.40
C VAL A 342 4.35 -7.54 -40.99
N VAL A 343 3.13 -7.78 -40.52
CA VAL A 343 2.25 -8.84 -41.03
C VAL A 343 0.95 -8.21 -41.49
N CYS A 344 0.44 -8.62 -42.65
CA CYS A 344 -0.80 -8.09 -43.20
C CYS A 344 -1.82 -9.19 -43.49
N ASP A 345 -3.10 -8.91 -43.25
CA ASP A 345 -4.25 -9.72 -43.66
C ASP A 345 -5.33 -8.83 -44.27
N LYS A 346 -5.71 -9.11 -45.53
CA LYS A 346 -6.77 -8.40 -46.29
C LYS A 346 -6.78 -6.87 -46.12
N GLY A 347 -5.61 -6.24 -46.15
CA GLY A 347 -5.45 -4.78 -46.07
C GLY A 347 -5.14 -4.21 -44.69
N LEU A 348 -5.37 -4.96 -43.61
CA LEU A 348 -4.90 -4.60 -42.27
C LEU A 348 -3.44 -5.03 -42.14
N CYS A 349 -2.53 -4.09 -41.86
CA CYS A 349 -1.12 -4.37 -41.60
C CYS A 349 -0.78 -4.03 -40.15
N CYS A 350 -0.31 -5.03 -39.42
CA CYS A 350 0.11 -4.94 -38.03
C CYS A 350 1.64 -4.94 -37.96
N HIS A 351 2.19 -3.83 -37.49
CA HIS A 351 3.62 -3.65 -37.26
C HIS A 351 3.94 -3.97 -35.81
N LEU A 352 4.81 -4.95 -35.61
CA LEU A 352 5.29 -5.39 -34.31
C LEU A 352 6.78 -5.06 -34.20
N ASN A 353 7.15 -4.41 -33.10
CA ASN A 353 8.55 -4.21 -32.73
C ASN A 353 8.70 -4.63 -31.27
N TYR A 354 9.62 -5.54 -30.93
CA TYR A 354 9.78 -6.00 -29.54
C TYR A 354 11.23 -6.37 -29.18
N SER A 355 11.51 -6.42 -27.88
CA SER A 355 12.70 -7.06 -27.31
C SER A 355 12.36 -7.87 -26.07
N VAL A 356 12.95 -9.06 -25.91
CA VAL A 356 12.83 -9.90 -24.71
C VAL A 356 14.17 -10.02 -23.97
N VAL A 357 14.11 -10.33 -22.67
CA VAL A 357 15.31 -10.47 -21.82
C VAL A 357 16.19 -11.65 -22.25
N SER A 358 15.58 -12.78 -22.64
CA SER A 358 16.29 -14.01 -23.02
C SER A 358 15.59 -14.69 -24.20
N GLU A 359 16.31 -14.99 -25.27
CA GLU A 359 15.78 -15.76 -26.40
C GLU A 359 15.41 -17.21 -26.02
N LEU A 360 16.08 -17.75 -25.00
CA LEU A 360 15.80 -19.10 -24.49
C LEU A 360 14.37 -19.22 -23.93
N SER A 361 13.77 -18.12 -23.45
CA SER A 361 12.39 -18.16 -22.96
C SER A 361 11.37 -18.32 -24.10
N LEU A 362 11.62 -17.68 -25.26
CA LEU A 362 10.80 -17.83 -26.48
C LEU A 362 10.90 -19.24 -27.08
N SER A 363 11.95 -19.99 -26.76
CA SER A 363 12.06 -21.40 -27.16
C SER A 363 11.20 -22.35 -26.31
N ARG A 364 10.72 -21.90 -25.15
CA ARG A 364 9.91 -22.69 -24.20
C ARG A 364 8.45 -22.23 -24.19
N GLU A 365 8.22 -20.94 -24.38
CA GLU A 365 6.90 -20.31 -24.49
C GLU A 365 6.73 -19.76 -25.92
N SER A 366 5.66 -20.16 -26.63
CA SER A 366 5.43 -19.66 -27.99
C SER A 366 4.56 -18.41 -27.98
N TYR A 367 5.13 -17.28 -28.40
CA TYR A 367 4.41 -16.04 -28.67
C TYR A 367 4.16 -15.87 -30.16
N TRP A 368 2.98 -15.35 -30.49
CA TRP A 368 2.51 -15.18 -31.86
C TRP A 368 1.91 -13.79 -32.06
N LEU A 369 2.22 -13.18 -33.20
CA LEU A 369 1.52 -12.02 -33.75
C LEU A 369 0.32 -12.52 -34.57
N MET A 370 -0.88 -12.05 -34.23
CA MET A 370 -2.14 -12.31 -34.94
C MET A 370 -2.58 -11.08 -35.71
N VAL A 371 -2.91 -11.27 -36.98
CA VAL A 371 -3.58 -10.28 -37.82
C VAL A 371 -4.81 -10.91 -38.44
N ARG A 372 -5.97 -10.26 -38.26
CA ARG A 372 -7.24 -10.69 -38.85
C ARG A 372 -7.97 -9.45 -39.37
N ASN A 373 -8.39 -9.48 -40.62
CA ASN A 373 -9.39 -8.56 -41.14
C ASN A 373 -10.51 -9.39 -41.77
N SER A 374 -11.64 -9.49 -41.07
CA SER A 374 -12.78 -10.29 -41.52
C SER A 374 -14.05 -9.45 -41.64
N SER A 375 -14.69 -9.53 -42.80
CA SER A 375 -16.00 -8.95 -43.09
C SER A 375 -17.04 -10.05 -43.25
N GLY A 376 -18.19 -9.91 -42.58
CA GLY A 376 -19.36 -10.78 -42.79
C GLY A 376 -19.35 -12.08 -41.99
N HIS A 377 -18.70 -12.11 -40.82
CA HIS A 377 -18.84 -13.24 -39.90
C HIS A 377 -20.24 -13.19 -39.25
N THR A 378 -20.95 -14.32 -39.26
CA THR A 378 -22.27 -14.47 -38.64
C THR A 378 -22.18 -15.37 -37.42
N TYR A 379 -22.73 -14.94 -36.28
CA TYR A 379 -22.76 -15.78 -35.09
C TYR A 379 -23.82 -16.90 -35.26
N PRO A 380 -23.47 -18.19 -35.13
CA PRO A 380 -24.36 -19.29 -35.47
C PRO A 380 -25.45 -19.60 -34.43
N THR A 381 -25.59 -18.79 -33.38
CA THR A 381 -26.42 -19.11 -32.21
C THR A 381 -27.65 -18.22 -32.02
N ASP A 382 -27.97 -17.35 -32.98
CA ASP A 382 -29.12 -16.44 -32.91
C ASP A 382 -30.02 -16.60 -34.17
N PRO A 383 -31.35 -16.63 -34.04
CA PRO A 383 -32.26 -16.51 -35.20
C PRO A 383 -32.07 -15.20 -36.00
N THR A 384 -31.43 -14.18 -35.41
CA THR A 384 -31.10 -12.90 -36.04
C THR A 384 -29.63 -12.92 -36.48
N ILE A 385 -29.40 -12.85 -37.79
CA ILE A 385 -28.04 -12.84 -38.34
C ILE A 385 -27.46 -11.43 -38.19
N TYR A 386 -26.55 -11.24 -37.21
CA TYR A 386 -25.76 -10.02 -37.09
C TYR A 386 -24.48 -10.12 -37.94
N PRO A 387 -24.35 -9.35 -39.04
CA PRO A 387 -23.11 -9.29 -39.80
C PRO A 387 -22.06 -8.51 -39.00
N MET A 388 -21.00 -9.19 -38.56
CA MET A 388 -19.88 -8.54 -37.86
C MET A 388 -18.69 -8.32 -38.80
N CYS A 389 -18.04 -7.17 -38.64
CA CYS A 389 -16.73 -6.86 -39.21
C CYS A 389 -15.73 -6.71 -38.08
N GLU A 390 -14.62 -7.44 -38.14
CA GLU A 390 -13.62 -7.50 -37.07
C GLU A 390 -12.21 -7.32 -37.64
N GLU A 391 -11.47 -6.39 -37.06
CA GLU A 391 -10.06 -6.13 -37.32
C GLU A 391 -9.25 -6.37 -36.03
N ILE A 392 -8.25 -7.26 -36.09
CA ILE A 392 -7.41 -7.64 -34.96
C ILE A 392 -5.93 -7.47 -35.34
N CYS A 393 -5.17 -6.84 -34.46
CA CYS A 393 -3.73 -6.78 -34.45
C CYS A 393 -3.29 -7.02 -33.00
N ALA A 394 -2.72 -8.19 -32.70
CA ALA A 394 -2.46 -8.61 -31.32
C ALA A 394 -1.26 -9.55 -31.18
N VAL A 395 -0.62 -9.52 -30.01
CA VAL A 395 0.38 -10.52 -29.61
C VAL A 395 -0.20 -11.38 -28.49
N PHE A 396 -0.09 -12.71 -28.63
CA PHE A 396 -0.66 -13.66 -27.68
C PHE A 396 0.26 -14.86 -27.45
N ARG A 397 0.06 -15.57 -26.34
CA ARG A 397 0.85 -16.75 -25.93
C ARG A 397 0.05 -18.03 -26.10
N CYS A 398 0.72 -19.11 -26.52
CA CYS A 398 0.16 -20.47 -26.52
C CYS A 398 1.02 -21.44 -25.70
N GLU A 399 0.41 -22.51 -25.17
CA GLU A 399 1.14 -23.55 -24.46
C GLU A 399 1.87 -24.49 -25.45
N GLY A 400 3.19 -24.64 -25.30
CA GLY A 400 4.00 -25.49 -26.17
C GLY A 400 4.37 -24.83 -27.51
N GLN A 401 4.74 -25.65 -28.50
CA GLN A 401 5.34 -25.18 -29.77
C GLN A 401 4.36 -25.04 -30.95
N SER A 402 3.10 -25.48 -30.79
CA SER A 402 2.10 -25.52 -31.86
C SER A 402 0.83 -24.76 -31.50
N THR A 403 0.13 -24.27 -32.52
CA THR A 403 -1.11 -23.48 -32.37
C THR A 403 -2.31 -24.32 -31.90
N GLY A 404 -2.23 -25.65 -31.99
CA GLY A 404 -3.27 -26.58 -31.53
C GLY A 404 -3.46 -26.65 -30.01
N ARG A 405 -2.59 -25.98 -29.23
CA ARG A 405 -2.68 -25.86 -27.76
C ARG A 405 -2.84 -24.41 -27.29
N CYS A 406 -3.27 -23.53 -28.19
CA CYS A 406 -3.68 -22.18 -27.84
C CYS A 406 -5.03 -22.26 -27.10
N VAL A 407 -4.98 -22.28 -25.77
CA VAL A 407 -6.16 -22.22 -24.89
C VAL A 407 -6.36 -20.79 -24.37
N SER A 408 -7.56 -20.50 -23.85
CA SER A 408 -7.93 -19.19 -23.34
C SER A 408 -6.82 -18.56 -22.53
N PHE A 409 -6.29 -19.24 -21.49
CA PHE A 409 -5.20 -18.74 -20.65
C PHE A 409 -4.21 -19.83 -20.26
N PRO A 410 -2.89 -19.61 -20.44
CA PRO A 410 -1.86 -20.57 -20.06
C PRO A 410 -1.53 -20.50 -18.55
N THR A 411 -1.43 -21.66 -17.90
CA THR A 411 -1.61 -21.80 -16.44
C THR A 411 -0.40 -21.47 -15.55
N GLU A 412 0.86 -21.65 -15.99
CA GLU A 412 2.02 -21.50 -15.10
C GLU A 412 3.35 -21.23 -15.84
N ALA A 413 3.56 -20.03 -16.40
CA ALA A 413 4.90 -19.71 -16.94
C ALA A 413 5.26 -18.21 -16.83
N ASN A 414 6.44 -17.96 -16.26
CA ASN A 414 7.00 -16.64 -15.92
C ASN A 414 8.38 -16.41 -16.60
N GLU A 415 8.73 -17.16 -17.65
CA GLU A 415 10.10 -17.11 -18.18
C GLU A 415 10.31 -15.97 -19.18
N THR A 416 9.32 -15.65 -20.03
CA THR A 416 9.46 -14.58 -21.02
C THR A 416 9.11 -13.21 -20.44
N VAL A 417 10.11 -12.34 -20.41
CA VAL A 417 9.96 -10.93 -20.02
C VAL A 417 10.25 -10.07 -21.24
N PHE A 418 9.23 -9.36 -21.72
CA PHE A 418 9.39 -8.31 -22.73
C PHE A 418 10.04 -7.09 -22.08
N GLN A 419 11.18 -6.64 -22.61
CA GLN A 419 11.80 -5.37 -22.24
C GLN A 419 10.99 -4.18 -22.77
N TRP A 420 10.43 -4.36 -23.96
CA TRP A 420 9.46 -3.48 -24.58
C TRP A 420 8.78 -4.24 -25.73
N LEU A 421 7.54 -3.86 -26.02
CA LEU A 421 6.71 -4.36 -27.10
C LEU A 421 5.91 -3.18 -27.65
N GLY A 422 6.06 -2.91 -28.93
CA GLY A 422 5.32 -1.92 -29.69
C GLY A 422 4.48 -2.62 -30.74
N LEU A 423 3.22 -2.23 -30.83
CA LEU A 423 2.27 -2.71 -31.81
C LEU A 423 1.62 -1.50 -32.48
N SER A 424 1.55 -1.46 -33.80
CA SER A 424 0.84 -0.40 -34.52
C SER A 424 0.14 -0.91 -35.75
N ALA A 425 -1.04 -0.36 -36.02
CA ALA A 425 -1.83 -0.69 -37.20
C ALA A 425 -2.75 0.48 -37.55
N ARG A 426 -3.21 0.50 -38.80
CA ARG A 426 -4.28 1.39 -39.26
C ARG A 426 -5.57 0.60 -39.37
N PHE A 427 -6.55 0.95 -38.54
CA PHE A 427 -7.88 0.33 -38.52
C PHE A 427 -8.85 1.12 -39.40
N ALA A 428 -9.81 0.44 -40.03
CA ALA A 428 -10.86 1.04 -40.85
C ALA A 428 -11.92 1.77 -40.01
N THR A 429 -11.99 1.49 -38.70
CA THR A 429 -12.93 2.10 -37.75
C THR A 429 -12.26 3.17 -36.89
N ASN A 430 -13.06 4.13 -36.42
CA ASN A 430 -12.66 5.11 -35.41
C ASN A 430 -12.80 4.58 -33.97
N TYR A 431 -13.26 3.35 -33.77
CA TYR A 431 -13.47 2.77 -32.44
C TYR A 431 -12.54 1.57 -32.26
N THR A 432 -11.44 1.77 -31.52
CA THR A 432 -10.37 0.79 -31.33
C THR A 432 -10.12 0.57 -29.84
N TYR A 433 -10.20 -0.67 -29.40
CA TYR A 433 -10.17 -1.04 -27.99
C TYR A 433 -8.87 -1.74 -27.66
N ALA A 434 -7.91 -0.97 -27.14
CA ALA A 434 -6.62 -1.48 -26.72
C ALA A 434 -6.66 -1.97 -25.28
N SER A 435 -6.01 -3.11 -25.01
CA SER A 435 -5.83 -3.64 -23.67
C SER A 435 -4.54 -4.47 -23.62
N VAL A 436 -3.92 -4.52 -22.44
CA VAL A 436 -2.70 -5.29 -22.18
C VAL A 436 -2.94 -6.16 -20.96
N THR A 437 -2.73 -7.47 -21.11
CA THR A 437 -2.88 -8.44 -20.02
C THR A 437 -1.58 -9.17 -19.76
N ALA A 438 -1.37 -9.52 -18.49
CA ALA A 438 -0.32 -10.40 -18.01
C ALA A 438 -0.88 -11.81 -17.77
N ASN A 439 -0.16 -12.62 -17.01
CA ASN A 439 -0.62 -13.96 -16.62
C ASN A 439 -1.99 -13.89 -15.92
N HIS A 440 -2.78 -14.96 -16.10
CA HIS A 440 -4.14 -15.07 -15.56
C HIS A 440 -5.13 -13.97 -16.00
N LEU A 441 -4.91 -13.32 -17.15
CA LEU A 441 -5.68 -12.13 -17.56
C LEU A 441 -5.66 -10.98 -16.56
N ALA A 442 -4.61 -10.89 -15.73
CA ALA A 442 -4.42 -9.70 -14.92
C ALA A 442 -4.22 -8.50 -15.86
N LEU A 443 -5.08 -7.48 -15.77
CA LEU A 443 -4.91 -6.25 -16.52
C LEU A 443 -3.60 -5.58 -16.10
N VAL A 444 -2.80 -5.16 -17.07
CA VAL A 444 -1.57 -4.42 -16.82
C VAL A 444 -1.94 -2.97 -16.52
N PRO A 445 -1.60 -2.41 -15.33
CA PRO A 445 -1.98 -1.05 -14.98
C PRO A 445 -1.57 -0.02 -16.03
N LYS A 446 -2.40 0.98 -16.27
CA LYS A 446 -2.24 1.91 -17.40
C LYS A 446 -0.93 2.70 -17.41
N GLN A 447 -0.30 2.87 -16.25
CA GLN A 447 1.02 3.49 -16.12
C GLN A 447 2.14 2.70 -16.84
N TYR A 448 1.93 1.40 -17.11
CA TYR A 448 2.93 0.53 -17.71
C TYR A 448 2.87 0.48 -19.24
N TRP A 449 1.96 1.20 -19.89
CA TRP A 449 1.82 1.14 -21.33
C TRP A 449 1.17 2.39 -21.88
N VAL A 450 1.53 2.76 -23.10
CA VAL A 450 0.94 3.90 -23.81
C VAL A 450 0.06 3.42 -24.95
N TYR A 451 -1.04 4.14 -25.09
CA TYR A 451 -2.01 3.97 -26.15
C TYR A 451 -2.18 5.31 -26.86
N GLU A 452 -1.61 5.41 -28.04
CA GLU A 452 -1.67 6.59 -28.90
C GLU A 452 -2.57 6.27 -30.10
N TYR A 453 -3.36 7.25 -30.51
CA TYR A 453 -4.16 7.13 -31.72
C TYR A 453 -4.35 8.47 -32.40
N GLU A 454 -4.45 8.44 -33.73
CA GLU A 454 -4.72 9.60 -34.58
C GLU A 454 -5.92 9.29 -35.49
N ALA A 455 -6.95 10.15 -35.42
CA ALA A 455 -8.13 10.00 -36.25
C ALA A 455 -7.82 10.45 -37.69
N GLN A 456 -8.22 9.65 -38.67
CA GLN A 456 -8.10 9.97 -40.10
C GLN A 456 -9.47 10.26 -40.70
N LEU A 457 -9.50 10.78 -41.94
CA LEU A 457 -10.74 10.95 -42.72
C LEU A 457 -11.50 9.62 -42.86
N GLU A 458 -10.75 8.51 -43.03
CA GLU A 458 -11.25 7.13 -43.05
C GLU A 458 -10.33 6.28 -42.16
N GLY A 459 -10.84 5.88 -40.99
CA GLY A 459 -10.16 5.01 -40.03
C GLY A 459 -9.32 5.73 -38.98
N ARG A 460 -8.52 4.94 -38.24
CA ARG A 460 -7.68 5.41 -37.13
C ARG A 460 -6.33 4.71 -37.13
N ASP A 461 -5.27 5.51 -37.06
CA ASP A 461 -3.92 5.00 -36.82
C ASP A 461 -3.77 4.77 -35.31
N VAL A 462 -3.29 3.60 -34.95
CA VAL A 462 -3.15 3.17 -33.55
C VAL A 462 -1.73 2.72 -33.29
N ARG A 463 -1.21 3.13 -32.13
CA ARG A 463 0.05 2.65 -31.57
C ARG A 463 -0.14 2.28 -30.10
N LEU A 464 0.13 1.02 -29.79
CA LEU A 464 0.22 0.49 -28.44
C LEU A 464 1.69 0.24 -28.15
N LYS A 465 2.20 0.78 -27.04
CA LYS A 465 3.56 0.53 -26.60
C LYS A 465 3.54 0.07 -25.15
N VAL A 466 3.77 -1.22 -24.94
CA VAL A 466 4.17 -1.76 -23.65
C VAL A 466 5.64 -1.49 -23.52
N GLU A 467 5.97 -0.40 -22.87
CA GLU A 467 7.33 -0.26 -22.36
C GLU A 467 7.33 -0.93 -21.01
N ASP A 468 8.44 -1.55 -20.62
CA ASP A 468 8.71 -1.68 -19.20
C ASP A 468 8.87 -0.23 -18.67
N TYR A 469 7.76 0.47 -18.46
CA TYR A 469 7.60 1.77 -17.80
C TYR A 469 7.71 1.49 -16.30
N ASP A 470 8.83 1.38 -15.64
CA ASP A 470 10.20 1.60 -15.94
C ASP A 470 10.88 0.31 -15.46
N LYS A 471 11.98 -0.16 -16.06
CA LYS A 471 13.04 -0.63 -15.14
C LYS A 471 13.37 0.61 -14.34
N PRO A 472 12.90 0.76 -13.09
CA PRO A 472 13.27 1.92 -12.34
C PRO A 472 14.79 1.95 -12.41
N LEU A 473 15.30 3.14 -12.70
CA LEU A 473 16.73 3.30 -12.66
C LEU A 473 17.24 2.83 -11.29
N MET A 474 16.42 3.01 -10.25
CA MET A 474 16.68 2.49 -8.91
C MET A 474 15.48 1.80 -8.26
N ALA A 475 15.68 0.57 -7.80
CA ALA A 475 14.73 -0.12 -6.93
C ALA A 475 15.08 0.15 -5.46
N MET A 476 14.18 0.83 -4.75
CA MET A 476 14.31 1.17 -3.34
C MET A 476 13.51 0.16 -2.50
N VAL A 477 14.18 -0.52 -1.56
CA VAL A 477 13.54 -1.51 -0.68
C VAL A 477 13.35 -0.92 0.72
N GLY A 478 12.10 -0.75 1.13
CA GLY A 478 11.71 -0.21 2.44
C GLY A 478 11.48 1.30 2.42
N GLY A 479 10.23 1.72 2.60
CA GLY A 479 9.79 3.11 2.74
C GLY A 479 9.94 3.63 4.16
N GLY A 480 11.04 3.32 4.84
CA GLY A 480 11.31 3.73 6.23
C GLY A 480 11.93 5.11 6.38
N SER A 481 12.47 5.41 7.56
CA SER A 481 13.14 6.69 7.87
C SER A 481 14.19 7.11 6.84
N ALA A 482 14.96 6.16 6.29
CA ALA A 482 15.95 6.45 5.25
C ALA A 482 15.34 6.36 3.84
N GLY A 483 14.53 5.34 3.56
CA GLY A 483 13.99 5.06 2.23
C GLY A 483 13.15 6.21 1.67
N CYS A 484 12.30 6.84 2.49
CA CYS A 484 11.51 8.01 2.06
C CYS A 484 12.39 9.19 1.61
N VAL A 485 13.49 9.44 2.33
CA VAL A 485 14.42 10.53 2.03
C VAL A 485 15.13 10.25 0.72
N ILE A 486 15.72 9.06 0.57
CA ILE A 486 16.49 8.68 -0.63
C ILE A 486 15.58 8.71 -1.86
N ALA A 487 14.39 8.12 -1.77
CA ALA A 487 13.42 8.09 -2.87
C ALA A 487 13.07 9.50 -3.36
N ASN A 488 12.78 10.43 -2.44
CA ASN A 488 12.51 11.84 -2.79
C ASN A 488 13.72 12.53 -3.44
N ARG A 489 14.92 12.38 -2.85
CA ARG A 489 16.12 13.07 -3.35
C ARG A 489 16.53 12.57 -4.73
N LEU A 490 16.37 11.28 -4.99
CA LEU A 490 16.70 10.67 -6.28
C LEU A 490 15.65 10.97 -7.35
N SER A 491 14.35 10.89 -7.03
CA SER A 491 13.28 11.21 -7.99
C SER A 491 13.28 12.68 -8.41
N ALA A 492 13.87 13.57 -7.60
CA ALA A 492 14.09 14.97 -7.98
C ALA A 492 15.10 15.13 -9.13
N GLN A 493 16.04 14.19 -9.31
CA GLN A 493 17.07 14.28 -10.35
C GLN A 493 16.50 14.01 -11.73
N GLN A 494 16.86 14.82 -12.72
CA GLN A 494 16.44 14.60 -14.11
C GLN A 494 16.83 13.18 -14.58
N ASN A 495 15.98 12.55 -15.40
CA ASN A 495 16.18 11.20 -15.95
C ASN A 495 16.46 10.14 -14.87
N THR A 496 15.78 10.23 -13.74
CA THR A 496 15.86 9.24 -12.66
C THR A 496 14.46 8.80 -12.28
N THR A 497 14.15 7.53 -12.52
CA THR A 497 12.91 6.88 -12.10
C THR A 497 13.21 5.97 -10.92
N VAL A 498 12.36 6.06 -9.91
CA VAL A 498 12.52 5.34 -8.64
C VAL A 498 11.25 4.55 -8.36
N LEU A 499 11.42 3.26 -8.06
CA LEU A 499 10.35 2.44 -7.50
C LEU A 499 10.64 2.21 -6.02
N LEU A 500 9.78 2.70 -5.14
CA LEU A 500 9.82 2.46 -3.70
C LEU A 500 8.87 1.34 -3.32
N ILE A 501 9.41 0.26 -2.75
CA ILE A 501 8.65 -0.93 -2.36
C ILE A 501 8.60 -1.00 -0.83
N GLU A 502 7.40 -0.94 -0.27
CA GLU A 502 7.14 -0.96 1.17
C GLU A 502 6.18 -2.10 1.52
N ALA A 503 6.54 -2.86 2.56
CA ALA A 503 5.79 -4.03 3.01
C ALA A 503 4.50 -3.68 3.77
N GLY A 504 4.43 -2.50 4.39
CA GLY A 504 3.22 -1.97 5.02
C GLY A 504 2.44 -1.00 4.14
N ASP A 505 1.45 -0.36 4.77
CA ASP A 505 0.51 0.55 4.13
C ASP A 505 0.97 2.02 4.18
N TYR A 506 0.15 2.93 3.65
CA TYR A 506 0.32 4.38 3.80
C TYR A 506 0.20 4.83 5.27
N ASP A 507 0.73 6.02 5.59
CA ASP A 507 0.58 6.61 6.91
C ASP A 507 -0.87 7.05 7.18
N THR A 508 -1.43 6.66 8.32
CA THR A 508 -2.83 6.92 8.68
C THR A 508 -2.95 7.89 9.87
N ASN A 509 -4.15 8.38 10.16
CA ASN A 509 -4.41 9.19 11.36
C ASN A 509 -3.98 8.50 12.68
N VAL A 510 -3.91 7.16 12.71
CA VAL A 510 -3.41 6.41 13.88
C VAL A 510 -1.91 6.66 14.09
N THR A 511 -1.14 6.77 13.02
CA THR A 511 0.31 7.02 13.09
C THR A 511 0.64 8.42 13.60
N ASP A 512 -0.32 9.35 13.57
CA ASP A 512 -0.16 10.71 14.07
C ASP A 512 -0.26 10.84 15.59
N LEU A 513 -0.79 9.81 16.26
CA LEU A 513 -0.80 9.79 17.71
C LEU A 513 0.63 9.62 18.25
N SER A 514 1.06 10.60 19.04
CA SER A 514 2.35 10.58 19.73
C SER A 514 2.38 9.49 20.81
N GLY A 515 3.30 8.53 20.73
CA GLY A 515 3.62 7.56 21.81
C GLY A 515 2.52 6.59 22.26
N PHE A 516 1.27 6.80 21.82
CA PHE A 516 0.08 6.05 22.22
C PHE A 516 0.06 4.63 21.63
N THR A 517 0.71 4.39 20.51
CA THR A 517 0.68 3.11 19.78
C THR A 517 1.29 1.95 20.58
N HIS A 518 2.41 2.18 21.28
CA HIS A 518 3.00 1.19 22.19
C HIS A 518 2.12 0.93 23.42
N TYR A 519 1.39 1.96 23.87
CA TYR A 519 0.44 1.86 24.98
C TYR A 519 -0.79 1.03 24.60
N LEU A 520 -1.31 1.22 23.39
CA LEU A 520 -2.51 0.53 22.91
C LEU A 520 -2.27 -0.95 22.62
N HIS A 521 -1.06 -1.40 22.31
CA HIS A 521 -0.79 -2.84 22.11
C HIS A 521 -1.20 -3.69 23.34
N GLY A 522 -1.01 -3.17 24.55
CA GLY A 522 -1.39 -3.86 25.79
C GLY A 522 -2.91 -3.87 26.07
N PHE A 523 -3.67 -2.92 25.53
CA PHE A 523 -5.07 -2.67 25.92
C PHE A 523 -6.09 -2.82 24.78
N LEU A 524 -5.70 -2.54 23.55
CA LEU A 524 -6.50 -2.64 22.34
C LEU A 524 -5.85 -3.66 21.41
N LYS A 525 -6.33 -4.91 21.46
CA LYS A 525 -6.04 -5.96 20.46
C LYS A 525 -6.71 -5.65 19.11
N HIS A 526 -6.68 -4.40 18.67
CA HIS A 526 -7.40 -3.97 17.48
C HIS A 526 -6.53 -4.24 16.24
N GLU A 527 -7.09 -4.94 15.26
CA GLU A 527 -6.42 -5.34 14.02
C GLU A 527 -5.79 -4.15 13.27
N ALA A 528 -6.42 -2.97 13.31
CA ALA A 528 -5.87 -1.74 12.72
C ALA A 528 -4.50 -1.33 13.29
N ILE A 529 -4.23 -1.59 14.57
CA ILE A 529 -2.97 -1.21 15.24
C ILE A 529 -1.87 -2.24 14.91
N LYS A 530 -2.21 -3.53 14.80
CA LYS A 530 -1.23 -4.58 14.43
C LYS A 530 -0.65 -4.40 13.03
N ARG A 531 -1.36 -3.72 12.13
CA ARG A 531 -0.93 -3.52 10.73
C ARG A 531 0.23 -2.54 10.58
N ILE A 532 0.45 -1.64 11.55
CA ILE A 532 1.41 -0.52 11.42
C ILE A 532 2.78 -0.78 12.06
N TYR A 533 3.02 -1.97 12.62
CA TYR A 533 4.33 -2.37 13.13
C TYR A 533 4.66 -3.84 12.89
N TRP A 534 5.95 -4.15 12.89
CA TRP A 534 6.51 -5.47 13.04
C TRP A 534 6.60 -5.82 14.53
N GLU A 535 6.05 -6.97 14.89
CA GLU A 535 6.06 -7.50 16.25
C GLU A 535 7.25 -8.44 16.42
N TYR A 536 8.44 -7.87 16.57
CA TYR A 536 9.65 -8.66 16.78
C TYR A 536 9.89 -8.97 18.25
N TYR A 537 10.24 -10.23 18.52
CA TYR A 537 10.67 -10.68 19.84
C TYR A 537 12.15 -11.00 19.83
N ASN A 538 12.83 -10.56 20.87
CA ASN A 538 14.19 -10.98 21.15
C ASN A 538 14.23 -12.44 21.59
N VAL A 539 15.32 -13.13 21.25
CA VAL A 539 15.68 -14.35 21.99
C VAL A 539 15.82 -14.01 23.48
N ARG A 540 15.53 -14.99 24.34
CA ARG A 540 15.58 -14.78 25.78
C ARG A 540 16.97 -14.31 26.21
N GLN A 541 17.02 -13.12 26.81
CA GLN A 541 18.26 -12.50 27.24
C GLN A 541 18.70 -13.06 28.60
N LYS A 542 20.01 -13.25 28.78
CA LYS A 542 20.56 -13.86 30.01
C LYS A 542 20.61 -12.88 31.20
N TYR A 543 20.85 -11.60 30.93
CA TYR A 543 21.14 -10.58 31.96
C TYR A 543 20.16 -9.40 31.96
N ALA A 544 19.11 -9.44 31.13
CA ALA A 544 18.18 -8.33 30.93
C ALA A 544 16.77 -8.85 30.66
N GLY A 545 15.77 -8.00 30.91
CA GLY A 545 14.38 -8.27 30.57
C GLY A 545 13.78 -9.52 31.20
N LEU A 546 14.22 -9.93 32.39
CA LEU A 546 13.76 -11.17 33.03
C LEU A 546 12.27 -11.11 33.43
N ALA A 547 11.66 -9.93 33.48
CA ALA A 547 10.22 -9.75 33.69
C ALA A 547 9.37 -10.01 32.42
N PHE A 548 9.99 -10.19 31.24
CA PHE A 548 9.27 -10.40 29.98
C PHE A 548 9.29 -11.89 29.59
N PRO A 549 8.24 -12.68 29.93
CA PRO A 549 8.26 -14.13 29.80
C PRO A 549 8.39 -14.62 28.35
N PHE A 550 7.97 -13.81 27.37
CA PHE A 550 8.05 -14.11 25.94
C PHE A 550 9.25 -13.45 25.23
N GLY A 551 10.18 -12.86 26.00
CA GLY A 551 11.29 -12.07 25.46
C GLY A 551 10.96 -10.58 25.34
N ILE A 552 12.00 -9.76 25.18
CA ILE A 552 11.88 -8.31 25.01
C ILE A 552 11.32 -8.02 23.61
N ILE A 553 10.27 -7.23 23.53
CA ILE A 553 9.68 -6.81 22.25
C ILE A 553 10.52 -5.67 21.65
N ASP A 554 10.72 -5.69 20.33
CA ASP A 554 11.41 -4.64 19.57
C ASP A 554 10.50 -4.12 18.43
N TYR A 555 9.59 -3.19 18.77
CA TYR A 555 8.61 -2.64 17.84
C TYR A 555 9.29 -1.88 16.70
N ARG A 556 9.05 -2.26 15.44
CA ARG A 556 9.51 -1.52 14.25
C ARG A 556 8.31 -1.08 13.42
N GLY A 557 8.30 0.15 12.90
CA GLY A 557 7.20 0.60 12.04
C GLY A 557 7.12 -0.21 10.75
N LYS A 558 5.89 -0.56 10.32
CA LYS A 558 5.58 -1.28 9.09
C LYS A 558 4.61 -0.41 8.26
N GLY A 559 5.09 0.16 7.16
CA GLY A 559 4.38 1.16 6.38
C GLY A 559 5.24 2.39 6.06
N LEU A 560 4.71 3.32 5.27
CA LEU A 560 5.45 4.50 4.83
C LEU A 560 5.89 5.37 6.02
N GLY A 561 7.15 5.80 5.96
CA GLY A 561 7.89 6.45 7.04
C GLY A 561 8.47 5.47 8.06
N GLY A 562 8.10 4.19 8.01
CA GLY A 562 8.58 3.12 8.88
C GLY A 562 8.56 3.53 10.35
N SER A 563 9.68 3.34 11.04
CA SER A 563 9.77 3.66 12.47
C SER A 563 9.65 5.17 12.77
N SER A 564 9.82 6.09 11.80
CA SER A 564 9.55 7.52 12.03
C SER A 564 8.04 7.82 12.18
N SER A 565 7.18 6.96 11.64
CA SER A 565 5.72 7.02 11.81
C SER A 565 5.26 6.43 13.14
N LEU A 566 6.17 5.82 13.93
CA LEU A 566 5.86 5.14 15.19
C LEU A 566 6.62 5.69 16.41
N ASN A 567 7.83 6.24 16.21
CA ASN A 567 8.75 6.62 17.29
C ASN A 567 8.21 7.73 18.23
N TYR A 568 8.97 8.08 19.26
CA TYR A 568 8.65 9.19 20.17
C TYR A 568 8.99 10.59 19.64
N MET A 569 9.34 10.73 18.36
CA MET A 569 9.64 11.98 17.66
C MET A 569 10.85 12.78 18.17
N PHE A 570 11.56 12.33 19.20
CA PHE A 570 12.77 13.02 19.67
C PHE A 570 13.79 13.20 18.55
N TYR A 571 14.26 14.43 18.38
CA TYR A 571 15.27 14.82 17.41
C TYR A 571 16.58 15.09 18.13
N ILE A 572 17.46 14.08 18.15
CA ILE A 572 18.83 14.18 18.67
C ILE A 572 19.77 13.58 17.63
N ARG A 573 20.84 14.30 17.28
CA ARG A 573 21.74 13.93 16.17
C ARG A 573 22.80 12.90 16.51
N GLY A 574 23.35 12.96 17.72
CA GLY A 574 24.54 12.20 18.14
C GLY A 574 25.68 13.13 18.54
N ASN A 575 26.69 12.57 19.19
CA ASN A 575 27.88 13.33 19.55
C ASN A 575 28.83 13.40 18.36
N ARG A 576 29.53 14.53 18.19
CA ARG A 576 30.62 14.67 17.23
C ARG A 576 31.58 13.48 17.21
N LYS A 577 32.00 13.02 18.39
CA LYS A 577 32.99 11.96 18.52
C LYS A 577 32.49 10.59 18.05
N ASP A 578 31.17 10.37 17.96
CA ASP A 578 30.62 9.14 17.39
C ASP A 578 31.02 9.02 15.92
N PHE A 579 30.84 10.08 15.17
CA PHE A 579 31.09 10.14 13.73
C PHE A 579 32.58 10.26 13.40
N ASP A 580 33.33 11.03 14.20
CA ASP A 580 34.80 11.06 14.10
C ASP A 580 35.39 9.66 14.37
N ASN A 581 34.82 8.91 15.31
CA ASN A 581 35.19 7.52 15.56
C ASN A 581 34.87 6.61 14.36
N TRP A 582 33.72 6.79 13.68
CA TRP A 582 33.42 6.07 12.44
C TRP A 582 34.48 6.34 11.36
N ALA A 583 34.82 7.61 11.14
CA ALA A 583 35.78 8.00 10.12
C ALA A 583 37.19 7.48 10.41
N HIS A 584 37.68 7.68 11.64
CA HIS A 584 39.08 7.42 11.97
C HIS A 584 39.35 5.98 12.41
N ASN A 585 38.50 5.38 13.25
CA ASN A 585 38.77 4.05 13.82
C ASN A 585 38.18 2.90 13.00
N TYR A 586 37.12 3.17 12.23
CA TYR A 586 36.50 2.19 11.32
C TYR A 586 36.85 2.43 9.85
N GLY A 587 37.50 3.55 9.54
CA GLY A 587 37.93 3.89 8.18
C GLY A 587 36.79 4.31 7.26
N ALA A 588 35.65 4.74 7.81
CA ALA A 588 34.55 5.29 7.05
C ALA A 588 34.87 6.73 6.59
N LYS A 589 35.79 6.87 5.63
CA LYS A 589 36.23 8.19 5.13
C LYS A 589 35.04 9.03 4.65
N GLY A 590 35.08 10.34 4.93
CA GLY A 590 33.98 11.25 4.62
C GLY A 590 32.90 11.35 5.70
N TRP A 591 32.94 10.51 6.75
CA TRP A 591 31.91 10.44 7.78
C TRP A 591 32.28 11.11 9.10
N SER A 592 33.31 11.96 9.13
CA SER A 592 33.59 12.77 10.33
C SER A 592 32.46 13.77 10.58
N TYR A 593 32.28 14.25 11.81
CA TYR A 593 31.14 15.12 12.13
C TYR A 593 31.08 16.37 11.24
N ASP A 594 32.23 16.99 10.98
CA ASP A 594 32.31 18.19 10.15
C ASP A 594 31.85 17.95 8.71
N GLU A 595 32.16 16.77 8.16
CA GLU A 595 31.76 16.38 6.80
C GLU A 595 30.27 16.02 6.71
N ILE A 596 29.63 15.62 7.82
CA ILE A 596 28.22 15.20 7.81
C ILE A 596 27.24 16.24 8.35
N LEU A 597 27.73 17.28 9.02
CA LEU A 597 26.90 18.33 9.63
C LEU A 597 25.97 18.98 8.59
N GLU A 598 26.44 19.15 7.36
CA GLU A 598 25.63 19.69 6.27
C GLU A 598 24.38 18.85 5.96
N PHE A 599 24.45 17.52 6.09
CA PHE A 599 23.32 16.63 5.80
C PHE A 599 22.27 16.65 6.91
N PHE A 600 22.71 16.83 8.17
CA PHE A 600 21.78 17.13 9.25
C PHE A 600 21.03 18.44 8.98
N MET A 601 21.75 19.52 8.69
CA MET A 601 21.16 20.84 8.40
C MET A 601 20.26 20.82 7.17
N LYS A 602 20.65 20.12 6.11
CA LYS A 602 19.85 19.98 4.87
C LYS A 602 18.51 19.30 5.09
N SER A 603 18.44 18.37 6.04
CA SER A 603 17.21 17.65 6.36
C SER A 603 16.27 18.47 7.24
N GLU A 604 16.80 19.34 8.09
CA GLU A 604 16.10 20.01 9.19
C GLU A 604 15.47 21.34 8.78
N ASN A 605 14.24 21.58 9.26
CA ASN A 605 13.61 22.88 9.32
C ASN A 605 13.17 23.16 10.76
N ASN A 606 14.08 23.77 11.50
CA ASN A 606 13.89 24.11 12.89
C ASN A 606 13.13 25.42 13.02
N SER A 607 11.94 25.37 13.62
CA SER A 607 11.10 26.56 13.81
C SER A 607 11.34 27.26 15.15
N ASP A 608 12.19 26.74 16.03
CA ASP A 608 12.54 27.38 17.29
C ASP A 608 13.63 28.45 17.07
N GLN A 609 13.19 29.70 16.90
CA GLN A 609 14.09 30.82 16.60
C GLN A 609 15.11 31.09 17.71
N ASN A 610 14.81 30.76 18.97
CA ASN A 610 15.75 30.98 20.08
C ASN A 610 16.89 29.97 20.00
N ILE A 611 16.58 28.68 19.85
CA ILE A 611 17.60 27.64 19.69
C ILE A 611 18.50 27.92 18.47
N VAL A 612 17.90 28.28 17.33
CA VAL A 612 18.63 28.60 16.10
C VAL A 612 19.56 29.79 16.30
N LYS A 613 19.10 30.85 16.98
CA LYS A 613 19.89 32.07 17.22
C LYS A 613 21.03 31.84 18.21
N GLU A 614 20.79 31.05 19.25
CA GLU A 614 21.78 30.76 20.31
C GLU A 614 22.85 29.75 19.85
N ASN A 615 22.56 28.93 18.84
CA ASN A 615 23.46 27.91 18.31
C ASN A 615 23.75 28.12 16.80
N PRO A 616 24.40 29.23 16.40
CA PRO A 616 24.61 29.57 15.01
C PRO A 616 25.44 28.50 14.28
N GLY A 617 24.99 28.11 13.09
CA GLY A 617 25.66 27.11 12.25
C GLY A 617 25.37 25.66 12.63
N PHE A 618 24.53 25.42 13.64
CA PHE A 618 24.12 24.06 14.01
C PHE A 618 22.72 23.70 13.55
N HIS A 619 21.85 24.62 13.11
CA HIS A 619 20.47 24.27 12.73
C HIS A 619 20.12 24.64 11.29
N GLY A 620 19.41 23.72 10.62
CA GLY A 620 18.74 23.99 9.35
C GLY A 620 17.37 24.61 9.57
N THR A 621 16.97 25.53 8.69
CA THR A 621 15.67 26.25 8.77
C THR A 621 14.84 26.12 7.49
N THR A 622 15.27 25.27 6.55
CA THR A 622 14.68 25.16 5.21
C THR A 622 14.47 23.72 4.74
N GLY A 623 14.93 22.73 5.51
CA GLY A 623 14.80 21.33 5.16
C GLY A 623 13.35 20.80 5.16
N PRO A 624 13.10 19.59 4.65
CA PRO A 624 11.74 19.05 4.59
C PRO A 624 11.19 18.64 5.98
N LEU A 625 12.07 18.23 6.90
CA LEU A 625 11.70 17.71 8.21
C LEU A 625 11.53 18.85 9.22
N SER A 626 10.28 19.15 9.58
CA SER A 626 10.01 20.12 10.65
C SER A 626 10.48 19.62 12.01
N VAL A 627 11.23 20.47 12.71
CA VAL A 627 11.73 20.26 14.06
C VAL A 627 11.35 21.46 14.91
N SER A 628 10.87 21.23 16.14
CA SER A 628 10.63 22.31 17.09
C SER A 628 10.69 21.81 18.53
N THR A 629 10.84 22.73 19.47
CA THR A 629 10.66 22.48 20.90
C THR A 629 9.17 22.53 21.25
N PRO A 630 8.66 21.66 22.15
CA PRO A 630 7.29 21.77 22.66
C PRO A 630 7.05 23.11 23.40
N THR A 631 5.87 23.72 23.21
CA THR A 631 5.56 25.06 23.70
C THR A 631 5.05 25.13 25.16
N ASP A 632 4.66 24.00 25.76
CA ASP A 632 4.14 23.94 27.13
C ASP A 632 4.61 22.66 27.87
N PRO A 633 5.88 22.60 28.32
CA PRO A 633 6.41 21.44 29.03
C PRO A 633 5.84 21.33 30.45
N PRO A 634 5.58 20.11 30.95
CA PRO A 634 5.13 19.85 32.32
C PRO A 634 5.98 20.58 33.38
N VAL A 635 5.33 21.17 34.38
CA VAL A 635 5.98 21.92 35.48
C VAL A 635 7.07 21.10 36.18
N ILE A 636 6.89 19.78 36.27
CA ILE A 636 7.85 18.86 36.88
C ILE A 636 9.21 18.86 36.17
N TYR A 637 9.28 19.20 34.87
CA TYR A 637 10.55 19.31 34.15
C TYR A 637 11.38 20.49 34.61
N LYS A 638 10.76 21.62 34.97
CA LYS A 638 11.47 22.78 35.57
C LYS A 638 12.05 22.42 36.94
N ALA A 639 11.32 21.63 37.74
CA ALA A 639 11.83 21.14 39.02
C ALA A 639 13.03 20.21 38.83
N LEU A 640 12.94 19.28 37.87
CA LEU A 640 14.04 18.38 37.52
C LEU A 640 15.26 19.15 36.99
N GLU A 641 15.06 20.13 36.11
CA GLU A 641 16.12 21.00 35.60
C GLU A 641 16.83 21.75 36.73
N LYS A 642 16.08 22.27 37.71
CA LYS A 642 16.65 22.94 38.89
C LYS A 642 17.53 22.00 39.72
N VAL A 643 17.12 20.74 39.91
CA VAL A 643 17.94 19.74 40.60
C VAL A 643 19.22 19.44 39.81
N LEU A 644 19.08 19.22 38.51
CA LEU A 644 20.21 18.91 37.64
C LEU A 644 21.23 20.05 37.58
N THR A 645 20.76 21.29 37.46
CA THR A 645 21.62 22.49 37.48
C THR A 645 22.31 22.70 38.83
N GLY A 646 21.60 22.45 39.94
CA GLY A 646 22.21 22.42 41.28
C GLY A 646 23.29 21.34 41.46
N LEU A 647 23.20 20.25 40.70
CA LEU A 647 24.22 19.19 40.64
C LEU A 647 25.31 19.45 39.59
N GLY A 648 25.31 20.62 38.96
CA GLY A 648 26.35 21.06 38.02
C GLY A 648 26.09 20.71 36.54
N HIS A 649 24.93 20.12 36.20
CA HIS A 649 24.55 19.93 34.79
C HIS A 649 24.15 21.27 34.17
N LYS A 650 24.73 21.61 33.01
CA LYS A 650 24.37 22.82 32.29
C LYS A 650 23.14 22.59 31.43
N THR A 651 22.27 23.59 31.31
CA THR A 651 21.26 23.59 30.25
C THR A 651 21.94 23.84 28.91
N VAL A 652 21.73 22.94 27.96
CA VAL A 652 22.39 22.97 26.64
C VAL A 652 21.40 22.62 25.53
N ASP A 653 21.67 23.11 24.32
CA ASP A 653 21.11 22.47 23.13
C ASP A 653 21.93 21.21 22.80
N MET A 654 21.27 20.06 22.93
CA MET A 654 21.89 18.74 22.70
C MET A 654 22.27 18.48 21.25
N ASN A 655 21.77 19.29 20.31
CA ASN A 655 22.11 19.23 18.88
C ASN A 655 23.16 20.27 18.46
N GLY A 656 23.58 21.13 19.38
CA GLY A 656 24.56 22.19 19.18
C GLY A 656 25.99 21.73 19.45
N ALA A 657 26.87 22.67 19.81
CA ALA A 657 28.29 22.41 19.97
C ALA A 657 28.64 21.44 21.12
N ASN A 658 27.81 21.37 22.17
CA ASN A 658 28.07 20.55 23.34
C ASN A 658 26.81 19.78 23.77
N GLN A 659 26.91 18.44 23.77
CA GLN A 659 25.80 17.57 24.16
C GLN A 659 25.71 17.34 25.68
N LEU A 660 26.82 17.43 26.42
CA LEU A 660 26.88 17.13 27.85
C LEU A 660 26.08 18.16 28.67
N GLY A 661 25.01 17.71 29.31
CA GLY A 661 24.12 18.59 30.07
C GLY A 661 22.68 18.09 30.09
N THR A 662 21.76 19.01 30.37
CA THR A 662 20.31 18.79 30.43
C THR A 662 19.58 19.75 29.49
N GLY A 663 18.37 19.41 29.07
CA GLY A 663 17.58 20.25 28.18
C GLY A 663 16.25 19.61 27.79
N LEU A 664 15.32 20.45 27.34
CA LEU A 664 14.10 19.96 26.71
C LEU A 664 14.43 19.36 25.35
N SER A 665 13.77 18.25 25.05
CA SER A 665 13.93 17.56 23.79
C SER A 665 13.34 18.36 22.63
N GLN A 666 14.15 18.61 21.60
CA GLN A 666 13.62 18.99 20.29
C GLN A 666 12.92 17.78 19.66
N MET A 667 11.87 18.02 18.86
CA MET A 667 11.02 16.97 18.33
C MET A 667 10.70 17.17 16.84
N THR A 668 10.53 16.09 16.09
CA THR A 668 10.08 16.11 14.69
C THR A 668 8.57 16.32 14.62
N ILE A 669 8.15 17.57 14.79
CA ILE A 669 6.73 17.98 14.84
C ILE A 669 6.47 19.23 14.00
N ARG A 670 5.22 19.42 13.57
CA ARG A 670 4.72 20.66 12.95
C ARG A 670 3.32 20.96 13.50
N GLY A 671 3.16 22.11 14.15
CA GLY A 671 1.88 22.49 14.76
C GLY A 671 1.37 21.48 15.79
N GLY A 672 2.28 20.83 16.54
CA GLY A 672 1.94 19.77 17.51
C GLY A 672 1.68 18.39 16.91
N GLN A 673 1.72 18.23 15.59
CA GLN A 673 1.54 16.92 14.94
C GLN A 673 2.88 16.26 14.60
N ARG A 674 2.91 14.93 14.61
CA ARG A 674 4.05 14.14 14.13
C ARG A 674 4.45 14.55 12.71
N MET A 675 5.76 14.75 12.53
CA MET A 675 6.38 14.86 11.22
C MET A 675 7.24 13.63 10.92
N SER A 676 6.63 12.60 10.31
CA SER A 676 7.36 11.43 9.81
C SER A 676 8.11 11.76 8.52
N THR A 677 9.03 10.88 8.12
CA THR A 677 9.76 11.04 6.85
C THR A 677 8.86 10.88 5.62
N ALA A 678 7.80 10.07 5.69
CA ALA A 678 6.79 9.99 4.64
C ALA A 678 6.07 11.34 4.46
N LYS A 679 5.65 11.98 5.56
CA LYS A 679 5.02 13.30 5.53
C LYS A 679 5.97 14.40 5.05
N ALA A 680 7.21 14.37 5.50
CA ALA A 680 8.20 15.38 5.16
C ALA A 680 8.70 15.28 3.71
N TYR A 681 8.89 14.05 3.19
CA TYR A 681 9.57 13.84 1.90
C TYR A 681 8.66 13.28 0.80
N LEU A 682 7.66 12.46 1.10
CA LEU A 682 6.84 11.81 0.07
C LEU A 682 5.55 12.59 -0.25
N LYS A 683 4.80 13.03 0.77
CA LYS A 683 3.55 13.77 0.56
C LYS A 683 3.68 15.05 -0.29
N PRO A 684 4.69 15.91 -0.09
CA PRO A 684 4.83 17.13 -0.90
C PRO A 684 5.56 16.88 -2.23
N ASN A 685 5.87 15.63 -2.61
CA ASN A 685 6.71 15.35 -3.78
C ASN A 685 6.05 15.83 -5.08
N PRO A 686 6.63 16.80 -5.80
CA PRO A 686 6.06 17.33 -7.04
C PRO A 686 6.39 16.50 -8.28
N TYR A 687 7.00 15.31 -8.11
CA TYR A 687 7.49 14.47 -9.22
C TYR A 687 6.81 13.10 -9.30
N PRO A 688 5.46 13.04 -9.41
CA PRO A 688 4.72 11.77 -9.40
C PRO A 688 5.10 10.85 -10.58
N SER A 689 5.50 11.40 -11.73
CA SER A 689 5.95 10.62 -12.89
C SER A 689 7.33 9.98 -12.75
N ARG A 690 8.08 10.28 -11.68
CA ARG A 690 9.45 9.76 -11.44
C ARG A 690 9.60 8.96 -10.15
N LEU A 691 8.55 8.91 -9.33
CA LEU A 691 8.53 8.13 -8.10
C LEU A 691 7.25 7.31 -8.04
N THR A 692 7.40 6.01 -8.27
CA THR A 692 6.33 5.04 -8.07
C THR A 692 6.46 4.43 -6.67
N ILE A 693 5.37 4.37 -5.93
CA ILE A 693 5.33 3.79 -4.58
C ILE A 693 4.41 2.56 -4.61
N MET A 694 4.96 1.41 -4.23
CA MET A 694 4.22 0.17 -4.05
C MET A 694 4.17 -0.17 -2.56
N THR A 695 2.99 -0.02 -1.96
CA THR A 695 2.70 -0.47 -0.60
C THR A 695 2.18 -1.90 -0.58
N ASN A 696 2.07 -2.49 0.61
CA ASN A 696 1.67 -3.90 0.80
C ASN A 696 2.50 -4.88 -0.05
N ALA A 697 3.75 -4.52 -0.32
CA ALA A 697 4.67 -5.23 -1.18
C ALA A 697 5.89 -5.71 -0.37
N PHE A 698 5.89 -6.99 -0.03
CA PHE A 698 6.90 -7.61 0.84
C PHE A 698 8.11 -8.07 0.01
N VAL A 699 9.25 -7.39 0.11
CA VAL A 699 10.48 -7.84 -0.56
C VAL A 699 11.02 -9.12 0.08
N THR A 700 11.24 -10.15 -0.74
CA THR A 700 11.66 -11.49 -0.29
C THR A 700 13.14 -11.77 -0.50
N LYS A 701 13.74 -11.22 -1.58
CA LYS A 701 15.18 -11.28 -1.85
C LYS A 701 15.62 -10.28 -2.92
N ILE A 702 16.90 -9.98 -2.95
CA ILE A 702 17.60 -9.26 -4.01
C ILE A 702 18.02 -10.26 -5.10
N LEU A 703 17.81 -9.88 -6.36
CA LEU A 703 18.25 -10.67 -7.50
C LEU A 703 19.67 -10.25 -7.87
N VAL A 704 20.59 -11.22 -7.80
CA VAL A 704 22.02 -11.02 -8.03
C VAL A 704 22.51 -12.10 -8.99
N ASN A 705 23.21 -11.70 -10.04
CA ASN A 705 23.82 -12.60 -11.01
C ASN A 705 25.25 -12.16 -11.35
N LYS A 706 26.01 -13.05 -11.98
CA LYS A 706 27.32 -12.73 -12.53
C LYS A 706 27.18 -11.97 -13.84
N THR A 707 27.97 -10.91 -14.01
CA THR A 707 28.16 -10.17 -15.25
C THR A 707 29.13 -10.92 -16.18
N SER A 708 29.28 -10.44 -17.43
CA SER A 708 30.21 -11.02 -18.42
C SER A 708 31.67 -11.03 -17.96
N ASP A 709 32.07 -10.10 -17.08
CA ASP A 709 33.38 -10.06 -16.42
C ASP A 709 33.44 -10.89 -15.12
N ASN A 710 32.47 -11.78 -14.89
CA ASN A 710 32.38 -12.72 -13.76
C ASN A 710 32.30 -12.05 -12.37
N LYS A 711 31.90 -10.77 -12.30
CA LYS A 711 31.60 -10.06 -11.04
C LYS A 711 30.11 -10.20 -10.70
N LEU A 712 29.76 -10.17 -9.41
CA LEU A 712 28.36 -10.18 -9.01
C LEU A 712 27.75 -8.77 -9.12
N ARG A 713 26.53 -8.70 -9.66
CA ARG A 713 25.73 -7.47 -9.75
C ARG A 713 24.30 -7.72 -9.32
N ALA A 714 23.76 -6.84 -8.49
CA ALA A 714 22.33 -6.79 -8.23
C ALA A 714 21.62 -6.15 -9.42
N PHE A 715 20.54 -6.79 -9.89
CA PHE A 715 19.83 -6.38 -11.11
C PHE A 715 18.32 -6.27 -10.91
N GLY A 716 17.82 -6.47 -9.70
CA GLY A 716 16.40 -6.39 -9.39
C GLY A 716 16.07 -6.92 -8.00
N VAL A 717 14.78 -6.95 -7.69
CA VAL A 717 14.26 -7.48 -6.43
C VAL A 717 13.05 -8.36 -6.70
N GLN A 718 12.91 -9.42 -5.90
CA GLN A 718 11.71 -10.25 -5.86
C GLN A 718 10.88 -9.85 -4.64
N TYR A 719 9.59 -9.61 -4.84
CA TYR A 719 8.67 -9.20 -3.79
C TYR A 719 7.34 -9.94 -3.89
N SER A 720 6.51 -9.82 -2.87
CA SER A 720 5.18 -10.41 -2.83
C SER A 720 4.10 -9.38 -2.57
N VAL A 721 3.03 -9.41 -3.36
CA VAL A 721 1.80 -8.63 -3.17
C VAL A 721 0.65 -9.63 -3.20
N ASP A 722 -0.25 -9.61 -2.22
CA ASP A 722 -1.38 -10.54 -2.12
C ASP A 722 -0.99 -12.03 -2.23
N ASN A 723 0.17 -12.39 -1.65
CA ASN A 723 0.82 -13.71 -1.73
C ASN A 723 1.32 -14.14 -3.12
N GLU A 724 1.22 -13.29 -4.13
CA GLU A 724 1.79 -13.52 -5.44
C GLU A 724 3.23 -13.05 -5.50
N LYS A 725 4.13 -13.84 -6.08
CA LYS A 725 5.52 -13.46 -6.29
C LYS A 725 5.64 -12.60 -7.54
N ARG A 726 6.26 -11.44 -7.40
CA ARG A 726 6.55 -10.49 -8.47
C ARG A 726 8.04 -10.15 -8.48
N ILE A 727 8.51 -9.70 -9.63
CA ILE A 727 9.89 -9.29 -9.84
C ILE A 727 9.86 -7.89 -10.43
N VAL A 728 10.77 -7.03 -9.96
CA VAL A 728 11.12 -5.80 -10.66
C VAL A 728 12.62 -5.77 -10.89
N LEU A 729 13.02 -5.28 -12.06
CA LEU A 729 14.41 -5.15 -12.46
C LEU A 729 14.87 -3.71 -12.23
N ALA A 730 16.12 -3.52 -11.82
CA ALA A 730 16.71 -2.19 -11.65
C ALA A 730 17.87 -2.02 -12.64
N THR A 731 17.87 -0.92 -13.39
CA THR A 731 18.88 -0.69 -14.44
C THR A 731 20.24 -0.30 -13.85
N ASN A 732 20.24 0.51 -12.78
CA ASN A 732 21.48 0.97 -12.16
C ASN A 732 21.72 0.33 -10.80
N GLU A 733 20.85 0.61 -9.82
CA GLU A 733 21.14 0.23 -8.44
C GLU A 733 19.90 -0.26 -7.70
N VAL A 734 20.10 -1.26 -6.85
CA VAL A 734 19.16 -1.64 -5.79
C VAL A 734 19.66 -1.03 -4.49
N ILE A 735 18.80 -0.26 -3.80
CA ILE A 735 19.14 0.38 -2.54
C ILE A 735 18.25 -0.19 -1.45
N LEU A 736 18.87 -0.87 -0.50
CA LEU A 736 18.21 -1.52 0.62
C LEU A 736 18.12 -0.58 1.83
N SER A 737 16.92 -0.34 2.32
CA SER A 737 16.60 0.57 3.43
C SER A 737 15.51 -0.03 4.34
N ALA A 738 15.52 -1.35 4.51
CA ALA A 738 14.52 -2.11 5.27
C ALA A 738 14.77 -2.07 6.79
N GLY A 739 15.83 -1.41 7.24
CA GLY A 739 16.18 -1.24 8.64
C GLY A 739 17.05 -2.37 9.20
N PRO A 740 17.48 -2.26 10.46
CA PRO A 740 18.54 -3.07 11.04
C PRO A 740 18.17 -4.54 11.28
N MET A 741 16.89 -4.91 11.19
CA MET A 741 16.42 -6.29 11.29
C MET A 741 16.19 -6.91 9.90
N ASN A 742 15.51 -6.20 9.02
CA ASN A 742 15.10 -6.74 7.72
C ASN A 742 16.17 -6.59 6.64
N SER A 743 17.00 -5.55 6.65
CA SER A 743 18.10 -5.42 5.69
C SER A 743 19.08 -6.61 5.76
N PRO A 744 19.61 -7.02 6.93
CA PRO A 744 20.45 -8.21 6.99
C PRO A 744 19.68 -9.50 6.65
N GLN A 745 18.40 -9.60 7.01
CA GLN A 745 17.56 -10.76 6.65
C GLN A 745 17.45 -10.91 5.12
N ILE A 746 17.10 -9.83 4.42
CA ILE A 746 16.94 -9.81 2.97
C ILE A 746 18.27 -10.15 2.28
N LEU A 747 19.40 -9.59 2.75
CA LEU A 747 20.73 -9.95 2.22
C LEU A 747 21.03 -11.44 2.41
N MET A 748 20.80 -12.00 3.59
CA MET A 748 21.03 -13.42 3.85
C MET A 748 20.15 -14.31 2.96
N LEU A 749 18.86 -14.00 2.82
CA LEU A 749 17.94 -14.70 1.90
C LEU A 749 18.35 -14.57 0.41
N SER A 750 19.18 -13.58 0.09
CA SER A 750 19.74 -13.36 -1.26
C SER A 750 21.05 -14.11 -1.50
N GLY A 751 21.55 -14.85 -0.51
CA GLY A 751 22.85 -15.54 -0.55
C GLY A 751 24.04 -14.67 -0.16
N ILE A 752 23.81 -13.52 0.48
CA ILE A 752 24.86 -12.58 0.92
C ILE A 752 24.88 -12.55 2.44
N GLY A 753 25.85 -13.21 3.06
CA GLY A 753 25.92 -13.32 4.52
C GLY A 753 26.83 -14.45 4.99
N PRO A 754 26.81 -14.80 6.29
CA PRO A 754 27.77 -15.74 6.87
C PRO A 754 27.62 -17.13 6.25
N LYS A 755 28.65 -17.61 5.56
CA LYS A 755 28.62 -18.83 4.74
C LYS A 755 28.05 -20.05 5.46
N ASP A 756 28.48 -20.29 6.70
CA ASP A 756 28.03 -21.47 7.45
C ASP A 756 26.57 -21.36 7.87
N HIS A 757 26.09 -20.15 8.19
CA HIS A 757 24.68 -19.89 8.51
C HIS A 757 23.77 -20.08 7.30
N LEU A 758 24.19 -19.58 6.14
CA LEU A 758 23.42 -19.73 4.89
C LEU A 758 23.28 -21.20 4.49
N LYS A 759 24.36 -21.98 4.62
CA LYS A 759 24.35 -23.43 4.37
C LYS A 759 23.38 -24.18 5.30
N GLN A 760 23.28 -23.79 6.57
CA GLN A 760 22.32 -24.40 7.52
C GLN A 760 20.87 -24.24 7.09
N HIS A 761 20.54 -23.19 6.32
CA HIS A 761 19.21 -22.94 5.79
C HIS A 761 19.04 -23.36 4.32
N ASN A 762 20.00 -24.10 3.74
CA ASN A 762 19.98 -24.50 2.33
C ASN A 762 19.89 -23.31 1.36
N ILE A 763 20.58 -22.21 1.66
CA ILE A 763 20.67 -21.03 0.80
C ILE A 763 22.03 -21.03 0.09
N ASP A 764 22.01 -20.86 -1.23
CA ASP A 764 23.21 -20.76 -2.04
C ASP A 764 24.06 -19.54 -1.65
N VAL A 765 25.30 -19.79 -1.25
CA VAL A 765 26.22 -18.73 -0.83
C VAL A 765 26.81 -18.04 -2.05
N LYS A 766 26.44 -16.77 -2.25
CA LYS A 766 26.99 -15.90 -3.29
C LYS A 766 28.20 -15.12 -2.78
N VAL A 767 28.10 -14.54 -1.59
CA VAL A 767 29.18 -13.78 -0.94
C VAL A 767 29.17 -14.07 0.56
N ASP A 768 30.34 -14.45 1.08
CA ASP A 768 30.55 -14.64 2.52
C ASP A 768 30.87 -13.29 3.17
N LEU A 769 29.92 -12.76 3.93
CA LEU A 769 30.02 -11.47 4.63
C LEU A 769 29.46 -11.59 6.05
N PRO A 770 29.92 -10.78 7.02
CA PRO A 770 29.44 -10.80 8.40
C PRO A 770 28.05 -10.14 8.56
N VAL A 771 27.15 -10.30 7.58
CA VAL A 771 25.78 -9.76 7.61
C VAL A 771 25.03 -10.27 8.84
N GLY A 772 24.33 -9.37 9.51
CA GLY A 772 23.58 -9.66 10.73
C GLY A 772 24.44 -9.73 11.99
N ASN A 773 25.76 -9.72 11.89
CA ASN A 773 26.63 -9.60 13.07
C ASN A 773 26.69 -8.14 13.55
N HIS A 774 27.21 -7.94 14.76
CA HIS A 774 27.41 -6.60 15.34
C HIS A 774 26.12 -5.80 15.53
N LEU A 775 25.03 -6.47 15.93
CA LEU A 775 23.86 -5.75 16.40
C LEU A 775 24.24 -4.95 17.65
N VAL A 776 24.06 -3.63 17.56
CA VAL A 776 24.17 -2.69 18.68
C VAL A 776 22.80 -2.13 18.94
N ASN A 777 22.43 -2.00 20.20
CA ASN A 777 21.18 -1.36 20.60
C ASN A 777 21.36 -0.78 21.99
N HIS A 778 20.69 0.34 22.28
CA HIS A 778 20.77 0.97 23.58
C HIS A 778 19.85 0.21 24.55
N PRO A 779 20.38 -0.40 25.65
CA PRO A 779 19.54 -0.94 26.70
C PRO A 779 18.86 0.20 27.47
N LEU A 780 17.60 0.03 27.83
CA LEU A 780 16.82 0.98 28.62
C LEU A 780 16.29 0.31 29.88
N ALA A 781 16.63 0.84 31.06
CA ALA A 781 15.97 0.50 32.31
C ALA A 781 15.16 1.70 32.81
N ILE A 782 14.00 1.46 33.46
CA ILE A 782 13.07 2.54 33.82
C ILE A 782 12.91 2.62 35.33
N THR A 783 13.09 3.83 35.88
CA THR A 783 12.66 4.17 37.23
C THR A 783 11.28 4.83 37.18
N LEU A 784 10.31 4.28 37.92
CA LEU A 784 8.93 4.77 37.96
C LEU A 784 8.64 5.55 39.24
N SER A 785 7.91 6.66 39.11
CA SER A 785 7.42 7.45 40.23
C SER A 785 6.02 7.99 39.95
N VAL A 786 5.20 8.13 41.00
CA VAL A 786 3.88 8.78 40.96
C VAL A 786 4.04 10.25 41.25
N ILE A 787 3.49 11.13 40.41
CA ILE A 787 3.47 12.57 40.66
C ILE A 787 2.42 12.87 41.75
N ARG A 788 2.82 13.66 42.75
CA ARG A 788 1.98 14.14 43.85
C ARG A 788 1.16 15.34 43.34
N ASP A 789 0.05 15.07 42.66
CA ASP A 789 -0.92 16.09 42.22
C ASP A 789 -2.36 15.68 42.65
N PRO A 790 -3.08 16.49 43.45
CA PRO A 790 -4.47 16.23 43.84
C PRO A 790 -5.51 16.44 42.73
N GLN A 791 -5.19 17.11 41.61
CA GLN A 791 -6.18 17.59 40.63
C GLN A 791 -6.26 16.74 39.33
N SER A 792 -5.51 15.64 39.22
CA SER A 792 -5.42 14.90 37.95
C SER A 792 -6.53 13.85 37.76
N GLN A 793 -7.78 14.25 37.51
CA GLN A 793 -8.73 13.35 36.85
C GLN A 793 -8.43 13.36 35.34
N ALA A 794 -8.07 12.22 34.75
CA ALA A 794 -8.29 11.99 33.32
C ALA A 794 -9.60 11.22 33.15
N PRO A 795 -10.34 11.45 32.06
CA PRO A 795 -11.40 10.54 31.70
C PRO A 795 -10.80 9.13 31.49
N PRO A 796 -11.49 8.06 31.93
CA PRO A 796 -11.08 6.71 31.59
C PRO A 796 -10.99 6.55 30.07
N LEU A 797 -9.99 5.81 29.59
CA LEU A 797 -9.92 5.43 28.18
C LEU A 797 -11.15 4.55 27.87
N PRO A 798 -12.07 4.96 26.98
CA PRO A 798 -13.23 4.15 26.67
C PRO A 798 -12.83 2.90 25.88
N GLN A 799 -13.60 1.82 25.98
CA GLN A 799 -13.61 0.81 24.92
C GLN A 799 -14.30 1.44 23.70
N LEU A 800 -13.50 1.96 22.79
CA LEU A 800 -13.98 2.68 21.60
C LEU A 800 -14.29 1.67 20.49
N ASN A 801 -15.48 1.76 19.90
CA ASN A 801 -15.74 1.13 18.60
C ASN A 801 -15.04 1.91 17.46
N ALA A 802 -15.09 1.42 16.23
CA ALA A 802 -14.37 2.03 15.09
C ALA A 802 -14.71 3.53 14.85
N ASN A 803 -15.99 3.90 15.01
CA ASN A 803 -16.44 5.29 14.82
C ASN A 803 -15.98 6.20 15.95
N GLN A 804 -16.08 5.73 17.19
CA GLN A 804 -15.60 6.44 18.38
C GLN A 804 -14.07 6.54 18.40
N LEU A 805 -13.37 5.55 17.86
CA LEU A 805 -11.92 5.59 17.66
C LEU A 805 -11.57 6.68 16.65
N ASN A 806 -12.27 6.77 15.52
CA ASN A 806 -12.04 7.85 14.53
C ASN A 806 -12.29 9.25 15.11
N GLU A 807 -13.39 9.46 15.84
CA GLU A 807 -13.66 10.74 16.51
C GLU A 807 -12.59 11.06 17.57
N PHE A 808 -12.17 10.07 18.35
CA PHE A 808 -11.07 10.21 19.31
C PHE A 808 -9.77 10.59 18.59
N LEU A 809 -9.41 9.89 17.51
CA LEU A 809 -8.22 10.18 16.70
C LEU A 809 -8.24 11.61 16.16
N LEU A 810 -9.36 12.07 15.60
CA LEU A 810 -9.52 13.43 15.08
C LEU A 810 -9.43 14.49 16.18
N LYS A 811 -9.95 14.19 17.37
CA LYS A 811 -9.90 15.08 18.53
C LYS A 811 -8.50 15.20 19.13
N PHE A 812 -7.74 14.10 19.15
CA PHE A 812 -6.45 14.04 19.85
C PHE A 812 -5.22 14.15 18.94
N ARG A 813 -5.35 14.11 17.61
CA ARG A 813 -4.21 14.27 16.67
C ARG A 813 -3.44 15.59 16.80
N ASN A 814 -4.08 16.66 17.30
CA ASN A 814 -3.47 17.97 17.49
C ASN A 814 -2.88 18.16 18.90
N LEU A 815 -3.12 17.21 19.81
CA LEU A 815 -2.58 17.25 21.16
C LEU A 815 -1.25 16.51 21.13
N CYS A 816 -0.14 17.22 21.39
CA CYS A 816 1.15 16.59 21.65
C CYS A 816 1.38 16.52 23.17
N PRO A 817 0.86 15.51 23.89
CA PRO A 817 1.09 15.38 25.32
C PRO A 817 2.53 14.97 25.67
N PHE A 818 3.35 14.60 24.68
CA PHE A 818 4.73 14.14 24.91
C PHE A 818 5.74 15.25 24.67
N SER A 819 6.33 15.75 25.75
CA SER A 819 7.63 16.44 25.76
C SER A 819 8.56 15.65 26.69
N GLY A 820 9.87 15.71 26.47
CA GLY A 820 10.84 15.02 27.32
C GLY A 820 11.92 15.96 27.83
N GLN A 821 12.28 15.84 29.11
CA GLN A 821 13.54 16.40 29.61
C GLN A 821 14.62 15.33 29.47
N MET A 822 15.70 15.66 28.76
CA MET A 822 16.84 14.75 28.58
C MET A 822 18.05 15.20 29.38
N VAL A 823 18.89 14.24 29.74
CA VAL A 823 20.20 14.47 30.36
C VAL A 823 21.22 13.56 29.70
N PHE A 824 22.31 14.15 29.23
CA PHE A 824 23.47 13.43 28.74
C PHE A 824 24.61 13.62 29.74
N THR A 825 25.10 12.51 30.30
CA THR A 825 26.17 12.51 31.30
C THR A 825 27.13 11.34 31.09
N ASN A 826 28.14 11.26 31.94
CA ASN A 826 29.18 10.27 31.88
C ASN A 826 29.00 9.21 32.97
N SER A 827 29.21 7.95 32.61
CA SER A 827 29.55 6.89 33.56
C SER A 827 30.85 7.27 34.30
N LYS A 828 31.05 6.72 35.51
CA LYS A 828 32.28 6.98 36.26
C LYS A 828 33.52 6.53 35.50
N ARG A 829 33.42 5.37 34.83
CA ARG A 829 34.49 4.75 34.04
C ARG A 829 34.72 5.41 32.68
N ASN A 830 33.89 6.36 32.24
CA ASN A 830 34.12 7.06 30.99
C ASN A 830 35.44 7.86 31.06
N ALA A 831 36.44 7.49 30.26
CA ALA A 831 37.71 8.19 30.20
C ALA A 831 37.59 9.58 29.55
N ASP A 832 36.66 9.75 28.60
CA ASP A 832 36.48 10.97 27.84
C ASP A 832 35.22 11.70 28.29
N LYS A 833 35.37 12.61 29.25
CA LYS A 833 34.25 13.33 29.86
C LYS A 833 33.51 14.29 28.92
N LYS A 834 34.01 14.54 27.69
CA LYS A 834 33.31 15.32 26.66
C LYS A 834 32.41 14.45 25.76
N TRP A 835 32.48 13.13 25.91
CA TRP A 835 31.77 12.15 25.09
C TRP A 835 30.79 11.35 25.97
N PRO A 836 29.60 11.89 26.27
CA PRO A 836 28.66 11.33 27.24
C PRO A 836 28.17 9.96 26.80
N ASP A 837 28.13 8.99 27.72
CA ASP A 837 27.75 7.60 27.46
C ASP A 837 26.52 7.12 28.21
N ILE A 838 25.90 8.02 28.98
CA ILE A 838 24.64 7.80 29.69
C ILE A 838 23.61 8.81 29.21
N GLN A 839 22.41 8.33 28.90
CA GLN A 839 21.23 9.15 28.67
C GLN A 839 20.19 8.90 29.76
N PHE A 840 19.67 9.98 30.35
CA PHE A 840 18.42 9.94 31.08
C PHE A 840 17.33 10.64 30.28
N LEU A 841 16.14 10.04 30.26
CA LEU A 841 14.96 10.62 29.62
C LEU A 841 13.81 10.62 30.63
N ALA A 842 13.38 11.80 31.04
CA ALA A 842 12.21 11.99 31.87
C ALA A 842 10.97 12.19 30.99
N ILE A 843 9.95 11.34 31.20
CA ILE A 843 8.66 11.41 30.51
C ILE A 843 7.54 11.40 31.54
N VAL A 844 6.59 12.32 31.42
CA VAL A 844 5.33 12.28 32.14
C VAL A 844 4.31 11.45 31.36
N ASN A 845 3.76 10.42 32.00
CA ASN A 845 2.74 9.54 31.45
C ASN A 845 1.49 9.60 32.31
N LYS A 846 0.30 9.76 31.72
CA LYS A 846 -0.98 9.75 32.46
C LYS A 846 -1.68 8.40 32.28
N LEU A 847 -1.84 7.67 33.38
CA LEU A 847 -2.49 6.36 33.46
C LEU A 847 -3.80 6.47 34.24
N SER A 848 -4.93 6.65 33.54
CA SER A 848 -6.25 6.76 34.19
C SER A 848 -6.25 7.80 35.33
N HIS A 849 -6.28 7.36 36.60
CA HIS A 849 -6.28 8.22 37.80
C HIS A 849 -4.89 8.55 38.36
N VAL A 850 -3.81 8.05 37.75
CA VAL A 850 -2.44 8.22 38.25
C VAL A 850 -1.57 8.88 37.19
N THR A 851 -0.85 9.93 37.58
CA THR A 851 0.18 10.53 36.72
C THR A 851 1.54 9.98 37.14
N LEU A 852 2.28 9.39 36.21
CA LEU A 852 3.61 8.85 36.43
C LEU A 852 4.68 9.76 35.83
N LEU A 853 5.78 9.94 36.55
CA LEU A 853 7.05 10.39 35.99
C LEU A 853 7.94 9.17 35.83
N SER A 854 8.28 8.84 34.59
CA SER A 854 9.22 7.78 34.23
C SER A 854 10.58 8.39 33.92
N LEU A 855 11.63 7.91 34.58
CA LEU A 855 13.01 8.27 34.26
C LEU A 855 13.70 7.08 33.62
N GLY A 856 13.75 7.08 32.30
CA GLY A 856 14.47 6.08 31.51
C GLY A 856 15.97 6.30 31.61
N THR A 857 16.72 5.24 31.88
CA THR A 857 18.18 5.22 32.00
C THR A 857 18.73 4.33 30.90
N SER A 858 19.61 4.88 30.07
CA SER A 858 20.16 4.15 28.93
C SER A 858 21.67 4.28 28.80
N LEU A 859 22.31 3.18 28.39
CA LEU A 859 23.71 3.16 27.98
C LEU A 859 23.81 3.43 26.49
N LEU A 860 24.46 4.53 26.14
CA LEU A 860 24.64 4.96 24.76
C LEU A 860 25.83 4.29 24.07
N ARG A 861 26.83 3.88 24.86
CA ARG A 861 28.01 3.15 24.36
C ARG A 861 28.09 1.77 24.99
N ALA A 862 27.04 0.98 24.82
CA ALA A 862 27.04 -0.42 25.26
C ALA A 862 28.20 -1.17 24.58
N ARG A 863 28.88 -2.06 25.31
CA ARG A 863 29.97 -2.92 24.81
C ARG A 863 29.48 -4.27 24.33
N SER A 864 28.32 -4.69 24.82
CA SER A 864 27.64 -5.90 24.37
C SER A 864 27.34 -5.81 22.87
N ARG A 865 27.50 -6.92 22.15
CA ARG A 865 27.25 -7.01 20.71
C ARG A 865 26.43 -8.26 20.42
N GLY A 866 25.35 -8.05 19.69
CA GLY A 866 24.37 -9.05 19.34
C GLY A 866 24.46 -9.53 17.90
N THR A 867 23.45 -10.30 17.48
CA THR A 867 23.27 -10.75 16.10
C THR A 867 21.79 -10.73 15.67
N VAL A 868 21.58 -10.61 14.36
CA VAL A 868 20.32 -10.90 13.66
C VAL A 868 20.59 -12.07 12.73
N ARG A 869 19.85 -13.17 12.89
CA ARG A 869 20.02 -14.39 12.08
C ARG A 869 18.70 -14.81 11.46
N LEU A 870 18.75 -15.58 10.37
CA LEU A 870 17.55 -16.22 9.84
C LEU A 870 17.01 -17.24 10.83
N ALA A 871 15.69 -17.25 11.04
CA ALA A 871 15.01 -18.35 11.74
C ALA A 871 14.76 -19.53 10.78
N SER A 872 14.48 -19.23 9.52
CA SER A 872 14.26 -20.20 8.44
C SER A 872 14.61 -19.57 7.08
N ALA A 873 14.50 -20.34 5.99
CA ALA A 873 14.60 -19.83 4.62
C ALA A 873 13.29 -19.18 4.11
N ASN A 874 12.21 -19.21 4.89
CA ASN A 874 10.95 -18.54 4.54
C ASN A 874 11.09 -17.03 4.77
N PRO A 875 10.93 -16.18 3.74
CA PRO A 875 11.08 -14.74 3.88
C PRO A 875 10.04 -14.09 4.82
N PHE A 876 8.90 -14.75 5.06
CA PHE A 876 7.84 -14.23 5.91
C PHE A 876 8.04 -14.51 7.40
N ASP A 877 8.99 -15.37 7.76
CA ASP A 877 9.31 -15.66 9.16
C ASP A 877 10.13 -14.51 9.75
N ALA A 878 9.85 -14.13 10.99
CA ALA A 878 10.64 -13.12 11.70
C ALA A 878 12.09 -13.62 11.92
N PRO A 879 13.10 -12.74 11.80
CA PRO A 879 14.48 -13.13 12.10
C PRO A 879 14.68 -13.39 13.59
N LEU A 880 15.68 -14.21 13.93
CA LEU A 880 16.15 -14.38 15.30
C LEU A 880 16.98 -13.14 15.69
N ILE A 881 16.51 -12.40 16.68
CA ILE A 881 17.14 -11.17 17.15
C ILE A 881 17.73 -11.42 18.54
N ASP A 882 19.04 -11.31 18.66
CA ASP A 882 19.75 -11.43 19.92
C ASP A 882 20.56 -10.18 20.21
N ASN A 883 20.02 -9.28 21.04
CA ASN A 883 20.69 -8.04 21.41
C ASN A 883 21.88 -8.24 22.38
N GLN A 884 21.96 -9.38 23.07
CA GLN A 884 22.95 -9.62 24.14
C GLN A 884 22.96 -8.51 25.21
N PHE A 885 21.80 -7.96 25.57
CA PHE A 885 21.72 -6.84 26.50
C PHE A 885 22.41 -7.17 27.83
N LEU A 886 23.31 -6.27 28.25
CA LEU A 886 24.08 -6.37 29.48
C LEU A 886 24.94 -7.64 29.60
N ALA A 887 25.30 -8.29 28.48
CA ALA A 887 26.18 -9.46 28.47
C ALA A 887 27.60 -9.10 28.94
N HIS A 888 28.11 -7.92 28.57
CA HIS A 888 29.40 -7.43 29.01
C HIS A 888 29.36 -6.98 30.50
N PRO A 889 30.31 -7.38 31.36
CA PRO A 889 30.32 -7.01 32.78
C PRO A 889 30.32 -5.51 33.03
N LEU A 890 31.13 -4.75 32.29
CA LEU A 890 31.18 -3.29 32.46
C LEU A 890 29.87 -2.61 32.06
N ASP A 891 29.07 -3.17 31.15
CA ASP A 891 27.76 -2.60 30.83
C ASP A 891 26.82 -2.75 32.04
N ARG A 892 26.88 -3.88 32.75
CA ARG A 892 26.10 -4.05 34.00
C ARG A 892 26.53 -3.04 35.04
N GLU A 893 27.84 -2.88 35.25
CA GLU A 893 28.34 -1.93 36.25
C GLU A 893 28.00 -0.46 35.91
N ASP A 894 28.12 -0.06 34.63
CA ASP A 894 27.79 1.29 34.16
C ASP A 894 26.26 1.54 34.30
N MET A 895 25.44 0.56 33.93
CA MET A 895 23.98 0.65 34.06
C MET A 895 23.53 0.71 35.53
N MET A 896 24.12 -0.11 36.40
CA MET A 896 23.82 -0.07 37.84
C MET A 896 24.13 1.30 38.45
N GLU A 897 25.28 1.89 38.12
CA GLU A 897 25.63 3.23 38.59
C GLU A 897 24.67 4.30 38.07
N ALA A 898 24.34 4.25 36.78
CA ALA A 898 23.39 5.19 36.20
C ALA A 898 22.00 5.05 36.85
N LEU A 899 21.54 3.84 37.13
CA LEU A 899 20.29 3.59 37.85
C LEU A 899 20.34 4.09 39.29
N LYS A 900 21.45 3.92 40.01
CA LYS A 900 21.59 4.55 41.34
C LYS A 900 21.42 6.06 41.25
N TYR A 901 22.00 6.69 40.23
CA TYR A 901 21.85 8.12 40.00
C TYR A 901 20.41 8.52 39.65
N SER A 902 19.67 7.72 38.86
CA SER A 902 18.26 8.00 38.56
C SER A 902 17.38 7.95 39.82
N TYR A 903 17.59 6.96 40.70
CA TYR A 903 16.92 6.89 42.00
C TYR A 903 17.32 8.06 42.91
N TYR A 904 18.60 8.43 42.95
CA TYR A 904 19.08 9.60 43.69
C TYR A 904 18.39 10.89 43.24
N LEU A 905 18.27 11.12 41.92
CA LEU A 905 17.60 12.30 41.36
C LEU A 905 16.14 12.40 41.82
N LEU A 906 15.40 11.30 41.77
CA LEU A 906 13.98 11.28 42.16
C LEU A 906 13.76 11.30 43.67
N GLN A 907 14.70 10.78 44.46
CA GLN A 907 14.65 10.78 45.93
C GLN A 907 15.27 12.03 46.57
N ASN A 908 15.90 12.91 45.78
CA ASN A 908 16.42 14.19 46.24
C ASN A 908 15.30 15.04 46.86
N THR A 909 15.59 15.78 47.94
CA THR A 909 14.61 16.61 48.67
C THR A 909 13.86 17.60 47.79
N SER A 910 14.51 18.13 46.75
CA SER A 910 13.88 19.06 45.81
C SER A 910 12.87 18.39 44.87
N MET A 911 13.03 17.08 44.59
CA MET A 911 12.11 16.30 43.76
C MET A 911 11.07 15.51 44.58
N SER A 912 11.41 15.03 45.77
CA SER A 912 10.55 14.16 46.59
C SER A 912 9.28 14.85 47.11
N GLN A 913 9.24 16.18 47.09
CA GLN A 913 8.00 16.95 47.32
C GLN A 913 6.99 16.82 46.17
N TYR A 914 7.45 16.52 44.95
CA TYR A 914 6.63 16.41 43.75
C TYR A 914 6.34 14.97 43.33
N VAL A 915 7.18 14.00 43.71
CA VAL A 915 7.02 12.60 43.27
C VAL A 915 7.21 11.59 44.41
N ASN A 916 6.54 10.44 44.28
CA ASN A 916 6.71 9.24 45.08
C ASN A 916 7.28 8.13 44.21
N VAL A 917 8.53 7.75 44.44
CA VAL A 917 9.15 6.61 43.73
C VAL A 917 8.39 5.32 44.05
N VAL A 918 8.04 4.55 43.02
CA VAL A 918 7.33 3.27 43.15
C VAL A 918 8.38 2.16 43.34
N PRO A 919 8.45 1.50 44.51
CA PRO A 919 9.36 0.38 44.71
C PRO A 919 8.90 -0.85 43.93
N LEU A 920 9.79 -1.47 43.14
CA LEU A 920 9.46 -2.61 42.28
C LEU A 920 9.54 -3.97 43.00
N HIS A 921 9.23 -4.02 44.30
CA HIS A 921 9.16 -5.28 45.07
C HIS A 921 8.16 -6.29 44.47
N ILE A 922 7.17 -5.80 43.71
CA ILE A 922 6.19 -6.61 43.00
C ILE A 922 6.81 -7.51 41.92
N LEU A 923 8.02 -7.20 41.44
CA LEU A 923 8.78 -8.03 40.51
C LEU A 923 9.75 -9.01 41.22
N GLY A 924 9.58 -9.22 42.53
CA GLY A 924 10.44 -10.10 43.33
C GLY A 924 11.77 -9.48 43.76
N CYS A 925 11.97 -8.17 43.54
CA CYS A 925 13.19 -7.49 43.97
C CYS A 925 13.25 -7.26 45.49
N PRO A 926 14.43 -7.41 46.11
CA PRO A 926 14.60 -7.42 47.56
C PRO A 926 14.12 -6.11 48.21
N LYS A 927 13.62 -6.19 49.44
CA LYS A 927 13.28 -5.00 50.23
C LYS A 927 14.53 -4.37 50.84
N CYS A 928 14.60 -3.04 50.79
CA CYS A 928 15.65 -2.26 51.43
C CYS A 928 14.97 -1.25 52.35
N THR A 929 14.86 -1.59 53.63
CA THR A 929 14.10 -0.80 54.63
C THR A 929 14.99 0.08 55.49
N ASP A 930 16.29 -0.18 55.52
CA ASP A 930 17.28 0.44 56.39
C ASP A 930 18.10 1.56 55.72
N ARG A 931 17.92 1.77 54.41
CA ARG A 931 18.67 2.73 53.60
C ARG A 931 17.88 3.21 52.38
N PRO A 932 18.24 4.34 51.75
CA PRO A 932 17.64 4.76 50.49
C PRO A 932 17.85 3.75 49.35
N LEU A 933 16.93 3.71 48.37
CA LEU A 933 16.98 2.73 47.27
C LEU A 933 18.23 2.87 46.40
N TYR A 934 18.74 4.09 46.21
CA TYR A 934 19.97 4.34 45.45
C TYR A 934 21.25 3.81 46.14
N GLU A 935 21.17 3.42 47.42
CA GLU A 935 22.28 2.79 48.17
C GLU A 935 22.09 1.28 48.32
N CYS A 936 21.05 0.70 47.70
CA CYS A 936 20.71 -0.72 47.83
C CYS A 936 21.09 -1.52 46.57
N ASP A 937 22.34 -1.95 46.51
CA ASP A 937 22.90 -2.68 45.36
C ASP A 937 22.10 -3.94 44.95
N PRO A 938 21.67 -4.82 45.88
CA PRO A 938 20.86 -5.99 45.51
C PRO A 938 19.52 -5.62 44.86
N TYR A 939 18.91 -4.51 45.27
CA TYR A 939 17.67 -4.03 44.67
C TYR A 939 17.91 -3.44 43.29
N ILE A 940 18.95 -2.61 43.13
CA ILE A 940 19.28 -2.00 41.83
C ILE A 940 19.69 -3.08 40.80
N ASP A 941 20.49 -4.08 41.18
CA ASP A 941 20.84 -5.19 40.28
C ASP A 941 19.59 -5.97 39.84
N CYS A 942 18.67 -6.25 40.77
CA CYS A 942 17.41 -6.89 40.43
C CYS A 942 16.58 -6.03 39.45
N VAL A 943 16.38 -4.75 39.75
CA VAL A 943 15.63 -3.83 38.88
C VAL A 943 16.24 -3.77 37.48
N MET A 944 17.56 -3.63 37.39
CA MET A 944 18.29 -3.65 36.13
C MET A 944 17.97 -4.93 35.33
N ARG A 945 18.13 -6.11 35.92
CA ARG A 945 17.94 -7.40 35.23
C ARG A 945 16.48 -7.65 34.85
N MET A 946 15.55 -7.26 35.72
CA MET A 946 14.12 -7.49 35.50
C MET A 946 13.56 -6.56 34.41
N THR A 947 13.95 -5.28 34.42
CA THR A 947 13.24 -4.24 33.66
C THR A 947 13.97 -3.76 32.40
N THR A 948 15.25 -4.10 32.22
CA THR A 948 15.98 -3.67 31.02
C THR A 948 15.29 -4.19 29.75
N MET A 949 14.99 -3.27 28.85
CA MET A 949 14.33 -3.50 27.57
C MET A 949 15.09 -2.81 26.42
N SER A 950 14.61 -3.00 25.19
CA SER A 950 15.11 -2.27 24.02
C SER A 950 14.76 -0.78 24.15
N TYR A 951 15.72 0.12 23.90
CA TYR A 951 15.39 1.52 23.65
C TYR A 951 14.96 1.77 22.19
N PHE A 952 14.76 0.69 21.43
CA PHE A 952 14.31 0.70 20.04
C PHE A 952 15.29 1.38 19.07
N HIS A 953 16.59 1.32 19.39
CA HIS A 953 17.70 1.88 18.63
C HIS A 953 18.67 0.82 18.07
N PRO A 954 18.20 -0.26 17.41
CA PRO A 954 19.08 -1.23 16.79
C PRO A 954 19.88 -0.61 15.62
N MET A 955 21.14 -1.00 15.49
CA MET A 955 22.08 -0.50 14.48
C MET A 955 23.23 -1.50 14.22
N GLY A 956 23.99 -1.29 13.15
CA GLY A 956 25.28 -1.97 12.92
C GLY A 956 25.26 -3.35 12.24
N THR A 957 24.09 -3.90 11.93
CA THR A 957 23.94 -5.26 11.37
C THR A 957 24.42 -5.44 9.92
N CYS A 958 24.69 -4.34 9.20
CA CYS A 958 25.33 -4.28 7.89
C CYS A 958 26.47 -3.25 7.91
N ARG A 959 27.33 -3.34 8.94
CA ARG A 959 28.33 -2.33 9.31
C ARG A 959 29.13 -1.76 8.14
N MET A 960 29.27 -0.43 8.14
CA MET A 960 30.17 0.35 7.28
C MET A 960 31.61 0.43 7.83
N GLY A 961 32.60 0.39 6.93
CA GLY A 961 33.99 0.71 7.26
C GLY A 961 34.92 0.52 6.08
N ALA A 962 36.23 0.51 6.35
CA ALA A 962 37.24 0.29 5.32
C ALA A 962 37.11 -1.11 4.68
N GLU A 963 37.22 -1.17 3.35
CA GLU A 963 36.96 -2.38 2.55
C GLU A 963 37.81 -3.60 2.96
N GLY A 964 39.07 -3.38 3.38
CA GLY A 964 39.98 -4.43 3.82
C GLY A 964 39.63 -5.09 5.17
N ARG A 965 38.64 -4.58 5.91
CA ARG A 965 38.25 -5.14 7.20
C ARG A 965 37.31 -6.34 7.05
N ALA A 966 37.50 -7.36 7.89
CA ALA A 966 36.69 -8.58 7.90
C ALA A 966 35.30 -8.40 8.56
N ASP A 967 35.13 -7.38 9.39
CA ASP A 967 33.89 -7.09 10.14
C ASP A 967 32.96 -6.09 9.44
N VAL A 968 33.24 -5.78 8.17
CA VAL A 968 32.54 -4.78 7.35
C VAL A 968 31.70 -5.46 6.28
N VAL A 969 30.47 -4.97 6.08
CA VAL A 969 29.53 -5.40 5.04
C VAL A 969 29.48 -4.40 3.88
N VAL A 970 29.49 -3.10 4.18
CA VAL A 970 29.47 -2.02 3.18
C VAL A 970 30.69 -1.11 3.30
N ASN A 971 31.19 -0.59 2.18
CA ASN A 971 32.29 0.40 2.21
C ASN A 971 31.80 1.79 2.65
N GLU A 972 32.69 2.78 2.71
CA GLU A 972 32.38 4.16 3.09
C GLU A 972 31.39 4.86 2.14
N ARG A 973 31.14 4.28 0.98
CA ARG A 973 30.15 4.73 -0.02
C ARG A 973 28.84 3.94 0.08
N LEU A 974 28.70 3.09 1.09
CA LEU A 974 27.53 2.25 1.37
C LEU A 974 27.29 1.13 0.35
N LEU A 975 28.28 0.83 -0.51
CA LEU A 975 28.22 -0.28 -1.46
C LEU A 975 28.50 -1.60 -0.76
N VAL A 976 27.70 -2.62 -1.04
CA VAL A 976 27.89 -3.98 -0.50
C VAL A 976 29.16 -4.61 -1.08
N LYS A 977 30.04 -5.10 -0.21
CA LYS A 977 31.29 -5.72 -0.63
C LYS A 977 31.05 -6.93 -1.55
N GLY A 978 31.76 -6.97 -2.67
CA GLY A 978 31.67 -8.07 -3.62
C GLY A 978 30.41 -8.12 -4.48
N VAL A 979 29.49 -7.13 -4.36
CA VAL A 979 28.28 -7.05 -5.20
C VAL A 979 28.12 -5.63 -5.73
N SER A 980 28.27 -5.45 -7.04
CA SER A 980 28.02 -4.17 -7.72
C SER A 980 26.52 -3.87 -7.83
N GLY A 981 26.16 -2.59 -7.96
CA GLY A 981 24.77 -2.16 -8.10
C GLY A 981 23.90 -2.39 -6.85
N LEU A 982 24.50 -2.58 -5.67
CA LEU A 982 23.80 -2.82 -4.41
C LEU A 982 24.33 -1.93 -3.29
N ARG A 983 23.43 -1.16 -2.65
CA ARG A 983 23.72 -0.38 -1.43
C ARG A 983 22.82 -0.77 -0.28
N VAL A 984 23.29 -0.53 0.94
CA VAL A 984 22.46 -0.51 2.15
C VAL A 984 22.51 0.90 2.72
N CYS A 985 21.37 1.52 2.96
CA CYS A 985 21.28 2.89 3.43
C CYS A 985 20.23 3.01 4.54
N ASP A 986 20.53 2.48 5.72
CA ASP A 986 19.72 2.63 6.94
C ASP A 986 20.59 2.45 8.20
N SER A 987 20.02 2.40 9.41
CA SER A 987 20.80 2.29 10.65
C SER A 987 21.61 0.99 10.78
N SER A 988 21.37 -0.02 9.95
CA SER A 988 22.22 -1.22 9.87
C SER A 988 23.67 -0.89 9.51
N VAL A 989 23.93 0.21 8.80
CA VAL A 989 25.28 0.54 8.33
C VAL A 989 26.15 1.26 9.34
N PHE A 990 25.60 1.68 10.48
CA PHE A 990 26.36 2.45 11.47
C PHE A 990 27.63 1.70 11.88
N SER A 991 28.77 2.37 11.83
CA SER A 991 30.06 1.72 12.12
C SER A 991 30.19 1.32 13.58
N ASP A 992 29.54 2.05 14.49
CA ASP A 992 29.46 1.78 15.93
C ASP A 992 28.25 2.52 16.53
N ASN A 993 28.14 2.55 17.85
CA ASN A 993 27.17 3.34 18.61
C ASN A 993 27.08 4.80 18.13
N VAL A 994 25.88 5.37 18.24
CA VAL A 994 25.62 6.81 18.17
C VAL A 994 25.01 7.21 19.50
N ASN A 995 25.55 8.23 20.15
CA ASN A 995 25.09 8.67 21.46
C ASN A 995 23.83 9.54 21.34
N ALA A 996 22.76 8.98 20.78
CA ALA A 996 21.48 9.64 20.56
C ALA A 996 20.35 8.64 20.22
N ASN A 997 19.13 9.16 20.14
CA ASN A 997 18.07 8.52 19.37
C ASN A 997 18.48 8.41 17.89
N THR A 998 18.25 7.28 17.24
CA THR A 998 18.89 6.96 15.96
C THR A 998 18.22 7.56 14.72
N ASN A 999 17.03 8.17 14.84
CA ASN A 999 16.26 8.62 13.69
C ASN A 999 16.95 9.75 12.92
N ALA A 1000 17.49 10.76 13.61
CA ALA A 1000 18.19 11.87 12.95
C ALA A 1000 19.45 11.38 12.23
N ALA A 1001 20.27 10.53 12.88
CA ALA A 1001 21.46 9.93 12.26
C ALA A 1001 21.09 9.06 11.04
N THR A 1002 19.97 8.34 11.09
CA THR A 1002 19.47 7.53 9.96
C THR A 1002 19.08 8.42 8.77
N ILE A 1003 18.40 9.54 9.03
CA ILE A 1003 18.03 10.53 8.00
C ILE A 1003 19.28 11.20 7.41
N MET A 1004 20.29 11.50 8.24
CA MET A 1004 21.58 12.02 7.78
C MET A 1004 22.29 11.02 6.85
N VAL A 1005 22.35 9.74 7.23
CA VAL A 1005 22.87 8.67 6.36
C VAL A 1005 22.12 8.64 5.03
N ALA A 1006 20.80 8.82 5.05
CA ALA A 1006 19.95 8.82 3.87
C ALA A 1006 20.22 10.02 2.94
N GLU A 1007 20.34 11.23 3.48
CA GLU A 1007 20.71 12.43 2.72
C GLU A 1007 22.08 12.29 2.05
N LYS A 1008 23.06 11.75 2.79
CA LYS A 1008 24.40 11.51 2.26
C LYS A 1008 24.44 10.35 1.26
N CYS A 1009 23.67 9.29 1.48
CA CYS A 1009 23.50 8.17 0.53
C CYS A 1009 22.99 8.71 -0.81
N ALA A 1010 21.91 9.49 -0.80
CA ALA A 1010 21.37 10.09 -2.02
C ALA A 1010 22.39 11.01 -2.72
N HIS A 1011 23.11 11.84 -1.96
CA HIS A 1011 24.19 12.66 -2.51
C HIS A 1011 25.27 11.81 -3.19
N THR A 1012 25.70 10.73 -2.54
CA THR A 1012 26.76 9.84 -3.03
C THR A 1012 26.34 9.10 -4.30
N VAL A 1013 25.09 8.61 -4.35
CA VAL A 1013 24.52 7.95 -5.53
C VAL A 1013 24.50 8.90 -6.73
N VAL A 1014 24.09 10.16 -6.53
CA VAL A 1014 24.09 11.17 -7.60
C VAL A 1014 25.51 11.48 -8.07
N ALA A 1015 26.47 11.59 -7.15
CA ALA A 1015 27.87 11.82 -7.48
C ALA A 1015 28.47 10.64 -8.29
N ASP A 1016 28.19 9.39 -7.89
CA ASP A 1016 28.66 8.20 -8.58
C ASP A 1016 28.13 8.10 -10.01
N ARG A 1017 26.86 8.42 -10.21
CA ARG A 1017 26.26 8.41 -11.54
C ARG A 1017 26.88 9.44 -12.47
N LYS A 1018 27.14 10.66 -11.96
CA LYS A 1018 27.82 11.70 -12.74
C LYS A 1018 29.25 11.30 -13.12
N ALA A 1019 29.92 10.51 -12.29
CA ALA A 1019 31.27 10.02 -12.54
C ALA A 1019 31.32 8.73 -13.39
N GLY A 1020 30.19 8.09 -13.70
CA GLY A 1020 30.14 6.82 -14.44
C GLY A 1020 30.58 5.60 -13.62
N HIS A 1021 30.50 5.67 -12.29
CA HIS A 1021 30.97 4.63 -11.37
C HIS A 1021 29.91 3.59 -10.95
N THR A 1022 28.71 3.60 -11.56
CA THR A 1022 27.55 2.75 -11.18
C THR A 1022 27.32 1.54 -12.04
#